data_AF-A0A3M6TCP5-F1
#
_entry.id   AF-A0A3M6TCP5-F1
#
_cell.length_a   1.000
_cell.length_b   1.000
_cell.length_c   1.000
_cell.angle_alpha   90.00
_cell.angle_beta   90.00
_cell.angle_gamma   90.00
#
_symmetry.space_group_name_H-M   'P 1'
#
loop_
_entity.id
_entity.type
_entity.pdbx_description
1 polymer ?
#
loop_
_entity_poly.entity_id
_entity_poly.type
_entity_poly.pdbx_seq_one_letter_code
_entity_poly.pdbx_strand_id
1 'polypeptide(L)'
;MNERHRDILRRHWSALRRDLEPVKLLPYLVNVLDVTDEQEVKVKATREDRTDKLLEILPRRGPAAFDEFVTALQEIQPFLATPLVKEAEMEEIKTELNRARTHSARLREEVRLMRTGLENEQQKHRKTQKELKELKSIHETLMVRSNDDQRILQAQVKEFENKIKTMEEELSAKEVFVEETDRLRKMCDKLDDDLRNLRENFEKTSEENKELAKKLSGYQNNTLNQSNSPDMTSLMSMQVGLKIYNGHEPNFHLIGNTDEEMKLAFRKNRAISTELLDEARKDLANVTKEHEDLKQKYEELERQLEDTLESLERKRSASFHDRATSPREMKQDDSEEDNQCSRCDALEEECTLLRTERDFIKGKKVKFEEEIKTLNKDIEDLRSEHTKEKKTLQREIQVMREEHENLTRDFEKELQKMLCEVNEQQIAEMKMLQGKNEELTELLKKQKSEVQKISTQLKKEKSNFDKIEDEFVKVKKNLAREKKKLKEAKEGMAAEAKGKTDALRELAKLKVELGEKEKQKEEDFARLRKDFLDRCHCEALREEIARLRSMPGRVLNYRKDFDRHGVIYALGTNFGTSSWVNPSSSNAFPTRIIATRSSDEQGSASDLLDIRRGGSLSGTKDEEKSWWCVDLSEKYALYLTHYTLRHGRDNGMSIIRNWRLEGSLDGRTWKLLKKHENDRGLKEPYPYYTATWCVDGEFGAFRYFRIFQTSKNSSGRHSIYLSGIELYGVLIERLDS
;
A
#
# COMPACT_ATOMS: atom_id res chain seq x y z
N MET A 1 55.46 94.92 -15.74
CA MET A 1 56.36 94.16 -14.87
C MET A 1 55.51 93.20 -14.05
N ASN A 2 55.98 91.97 -13.82
CA ASN A 2 55.24 90.99 -13.03
C ASN A 2 55.18 91.41 -11.54
N GLU A 3 54.11 91.05 -10.83
CA GLU A 3 53.88 91.48 -9.44
C GLU A 3 55.05 91.13 -8.51
N ARG A 4 55.52 89.88 -8.59
CA ARG A 4 56.74 89.38 -7.96
C ARG A 4 57.96 90.31 -8.13
N HIS A 5 58.18 90.83 -9.34
CA HIS A 5 59.32 91.72 -9.64
C HIS A 5 59.10 93.12 -9.08
N ARG A 6 57.85 93.61 -9.04
CA ARG A 6 57.49 94.86 -8.34
C ARG A 6 57.75 94.75 -6.84
N ASP A 7 57.47 93.60 -6.23
CA ASP A 7 57.70 93.38 -4.79
C ASP A 7 59.18 93.19 -4.43
N ILE A 8 60.02 92.75 -5.37
CA ILE A 8 61.48 92.82 -5.23
C ILE A 8 61.92 94.29 -5.26
N LEU A 9 61.53 95.09 -6.27
CA LEU A 9 61.88 96.52 -6.33
C LEU A 9 61.39 97.31 -5.11
N ARG A 10 60.19 97.02 -4.59
CA ARG A 10 59.65 97.62 -3.35
C ARG A 10 60.54 97.32 -2.13
N ARG A 11 61.06 96.09 -1.99
CA ARG A 11 61.93 95.69 -0.88
C ARG A 11 63.31 96.32 -0.96
N HIS A 12 63.88 96.45 -2.16
CA HIS A 12 65.20 97.06 -2.37
C HIS A 12 65.15 98.58 -2.62
N TRP A 13 63.98 99.22 -2.57
CA TRP A 13 63.80 100.65 -2.89
C TRP A 13 64.74 101.55 -2.07
N SER A 14 64.93 101.26 -0.78
CA SER A 14 65.81 102.05 0.09
C SER A 14 67.29 101.93 -0.28
N ALA A 15 67.76 100.75 -0.69
CA ALA A 15 69.12 100.54 -1.16
C ALA A 15 69.35 101.19 -2.54
N LEU A 16 68.41 100.99 -3.47
CA LEU A 16 68.43 101.63 -4.78
C LEU A 16 68.40 103.16 -4.65
N ARG A 17 67.48 103.73 -3.87
CA ARG A 17 67.41 105.17 -3.60
C ARG A 17 68.75 105.73 -3.09
N ARG A 18 69.45 105.00 -2.22
CA ARG A 18 70.74 105.43 -1.65
C ARG A 18 71.89 105.43 -2.68
N ASP A 19 72.03 104.37 -3.48
CA ASP A 19 73.26 104.14 -4.25
C ASP A 19 73.11 104.17 -5.78
N LEU A 20 71.88 104.26 -6.32
CA LEU A 20 71.62 104.25 -7.78
C LEU A 20 72.05 105.56 -8.46
N GLU A 21 72.66 105.44 -9.63
CA GLU A 21 73.03 106.54 -10.53
C GLU A 21 72.13 106.54 -11.79
N PRO A 22 70.85 106.96 -11.68
CA PRO A 22 69.85 106.75 -12.73
C PRO A 22 70.24 107.35 -14.08
N VAL A 23 70.91 108.50 -14.11
CA VAL A 23 71.33 109.16 -15.37
C VAL A 23 72.36 108.34 -16.15
N LYS A 24 73.18 107.52 -15.47
CA LYS A 24 74.12 106.59 -16.13
C LYS A 24 73.42 105.33 -16.65
N LEU A 25 72.27 105.00 -16.07
CA LEU A 25 71.49 103.81 -16.39
C LEU A 25 70.53 104.02 -17.58
N LEU A 26 69.95 105.23 -17.70
CA LEU A 26 68.98 105.57 -18.76
C LEU A 26 69.38 105.14 -20.19
N PRO A 27 70.65 105.32 -20.65
CA PRO A 27 71.06 104.89 -22.00
C PRO A 27 70.97 103.38 -22.26
N TYR A 28 70.88 102.57 -21.21
CA TYR A 28 70.77 101.11 -21.25
C TYR A 28 69.32 100.62 -21.08
N LEU A 29 68.36 101.53 -20.92
CA LEU A 29 66.93 101.21 -20.69
C LEU A 29 66.04 101.59 -21.88
N VAL A 30 66.60 101.86 -23.05
CA VAL A 30 65.90 102.32 -24.27
C VAL A 30 64.84 101.32 -24.77
N ASN A 31 64.99 100.03 -24.46
CA ASN A 31 64.00 99.00 -24.77
C ASN A 31 62.74 99.03 -23.86
N VAL A 32 62.78 99.82 -22.78
CA VAL A 32 61.77 99.84 -21.71
C VAL A 32 61.19 101.24 -21.49
N LEU A 33 62.04 102.27 -21.56
CA LEU A 33 61.69 103.66 -21.30
C LEU A 33 61.57 104.41 -22.63
N ASP A 34 60.52 105.22 -22.76
CA ASP A 34 60.39 106.15 -23.88
C ASP A 34 61.11 107.48 -23.60
N VAL A 35 61.28 108.32 -24.64
CA VAL A 35 61.99 109.60 -24.54
C VAL A 35 61.33 110.56 -23.53
N THR A 36 60.03 110.40 -23.26
CA THR A 36 59.30 111.14 -22.23
C THR A 36 59.67 110.65 -20.83
N ASP A 37 59.78 109.34 -20.60
CA ASP A 37 60.27 108.79 -19.32
C ASP A 37 61.69 109.29 -19.03
N GLU A 38 62.57 109.24 -20.03
CA GLU A 38 63.96 109.65 -19.90
C GLU A 38 64.05 111.13 -19.48
N GLN A 39 63.21 111.97 -20.07
CA GLN A 39 63.11 113.39 -19.72
C GLN A 39 62.41 113.62 -18.36
N GLU A 40 61.34 112.90 -18.03
CA GLU A 40 60.66 112.97 -16.72
C GLU A 40 61.59 112.58 -15.57
N VAL A 41 62.52 111.65 -15.79
CA VAL A 41 63.61 111.34 -14.86
C VAL A 41 64.63 112.48 -14.86
N LYS A 42 65.22 112.86 -16.00
CA LYS A 42 66.29 113.89 -16.08
C LYS A 42 65.90 115.25 -15.48
N VAL A 43 64.64 115.66 -15.61
CA VAL A 43 64.09 116.93 -15.08
C VAL A 43 64.09 116.99 -13.54
N LYS A 44 64.17 115.87 -12.84
CA LYS A 44 64.22 115.85 -11.36
C LYS A 44 65.53 116.45 -10.83
N ALA A 45 65.45 117.12 -9.68
CA ALA A 45 66.55 117.92 -9.13
C ALA A 45 67.65 117.07 -8.50
N THR A 46 67.33 116.18 -7.55
CA THR A 46 68.33 115.35 -6.86
C THR A 46 68.49 113.96 -7.49
N ARG A 47 69.60 113.28 -7.19
CA ARG A 47 69.83 111.87 -7.56
C ARG A 47 68.75 110.94 -6.99
N GLU A 48 68.23 111.25 -5.80
CA GLU A 48 67.14 110.50 -5.17
C GLU A 48 65.81 110.70 -5.89
N ASP A 49 65.42 111.95 -6.19
CA ASP A 49 64.19 112.23 -6.95
C ASP A 49 64.20 111.55 -8.33
N ARG A 50 65.36 111.53 -8.99
CA ARG A 50 65.59 110.81 -10.26
C ARG A 50 65.40 109.30 -10.08
N THR A 51 65.91 108.75 -8.98
CA THR A 51 65.80 107.31 -8.66
C THR A 51 64.36 106.93 -8.32
N ASP A 52 63.70 107.66 -7.44
CA ASP A 52 62.28 107.44 -7.11
C ASP A 52 61.42 107.50 -8.37
N LYS A 53 61.66 108.48 -9.25
CA LYS A 53 60.90 108.65 -10.49
C LYS A 53 61.14 107.51 -11.49
N LEU A 54 62.38 107.05 -11.62
CA LEU A 54 62.70 105.88 -12.44
C LEU A 54 62.01 104.61 -11.90
N LEU A 55 62.05 104.39 -10.59
CA LEU A 55 61.41 103.25 -9.92
C LEU A 55 59.86 103.37 -9.87
N GLU A 56 59.29 104.57 -10.01
CA GLU A 56 57.85 104.80 -10.20
C GLU A 56 57.38 104.36 -11.59
N ILE A 57 58.22 104.57 -12.61
CA ILE A 57 57.94 104.30 -14.02
C ILE A 57 58.09 102.81 -14.35
N LEU A 58 59.22 102.18 -14.01
CA LEU A 58 59.57 100.81 -14.42
C LEU A 58 58.46 99.76 -14.16
N PRO A 59 57.73 99.75 -13.01
CA PRO A 59 56.61 98.83 -12.76
C PRO A 59 55.48 98.84 -13.81
N ARG A 60 55.36 99.94 -14.58
CA ARG A 60 54.32 100.18 -15.59
C ARG A 60 54.73 99.71 -16.99
N ARG A 61 56.04 99.71 -17.30
CA ARG A 61 56.61 99.60 -18.67
C ARG A 61 56.71 98.18 -19.26
N GLY A 62 55.68 97.35 -19.10
CA GLY A 62 55.64 95.99 -19.69
C GLY A 62 56.45 94.93 -18.90
N PRO A 63 56.39 93.64 -19.29
CA PRO A 63 56.90 92.54 -18.47
C PRO A 63 58.42 92.58 -18.26
N ALA A 64 59.20 92.72 -19.34
CA ALA A 64 60.67 92.71 -19.36
C ALA A 64 61.35 93.90 -18.64
N ALA A 65 60.57 94.89 -18.19
CA ALA A 65 61.06 96.11 -17.54
C ALA A 65 61.87 95.89 -16.24
N PHE A 66 61.80 94.69 -15.65
CA PHE A 66 62.67 94.32 -14.52
C PHE A 66 63.98 93.71 -15.00
N ASP A 67 63.91 92.87 -16.02
CA ASP A 67 65.02 92.03 -16.46
C ASP A 67 66.04 92.91 -17.20
N GLU A 68 65.58 93.78 -18.10
CA GLU A 68 66.38 94.85 -18.73
C GLU A 68 66.96 95.85 -17.71
N PHE A 69 66.21 96.17 -16.64
CA PHE A 69 66.70 97.02 -15.56
C PHE A 69 67.83 96.34 -14.77
N VAL A 70 67.71 95.03 -14.53
CA VAL A 70 68.75 94.22 -13.89
C VAL A 70 69.96 94.07 -14.81
N THR A 71 69.79 93.89 -16.13
CA THR A 71 70.90 93.85 -17.10
C THR A 71 71.63 95.19 -17.18
N ALA A 72 70.92 96.31 -17.27
CA ALA A 72 71.54 97.63 -17.18
C ALA A 72 72.32 97.84 -15.86
N LEU A 73 71.81 97.30 -14.74
CA LEU A 73 72.53 97.31 -13.47
C LEU A 73 73.73 96.36 -13.46
N GLN A 74 73.69 95.23 -14.16
CA GLN A 74 74.84 94.31 -14.28
C GLN A 74 76.00 94.98 -15.04
N GLU A 75 75.70 95.78 -16.06
CA GLU A 75 76.72 96.55 -16.81
C GLU A 75 77.26 97.76 -16.01
N ILE A 76 76.38 98.53 -15.34
CA ILE A 76 76.75 99.85 -14.79
C ILE A 76 76.93 99.89 -13.27
N GLN A 77 76.20 99.07 -12.50
CA GLN A 77 76.28 99.01 -11.03
C GLN A 77 76.09 97.58 -10.48
N PRO A 78 77.03 96.63 -10.72
CA PRO A 78 76.85 95.19 -10.44
C PRO A 78 76.46 94.86 -8.99
N PHE A 79 76.87 95.70 -8.04
CA PHE A 79 76.56 95.58 -6.62
C PHE A 79 75.07 95.81 -6.29
N LEU A 80 74.33 96.55 -7.12
CA LEU A 80 72.88 96.72 -7.03
C LEU A 80 72.11 95.64 -7.79
N ALA A 81 72.67 95.10 -8.86
CA ALA A 81 72.08 93.95 -9.54
C ALA A 81 72.09 92.69 -8.65
N THR A 82 73.20 92.43 -7.94
CA THR A 82 73.42 91.15 -7.24
C THR A 82 72.33 90.80 -6.21
N PRO A 83 71.83 91.72 -5.34
CA PRO A 83 70.71 91.44 -4.44
C PRO A 83 69.39 91.20 -5.19
N LEU A 84 69.12 91.98 -6.24
CA LEU A 84 67.91 91.86 -7.07
C LEU A 84 67.86 90.50 -7.79
N VAL A 85 68.97 90.09 -8.41
CA VAL A 85 69.13 88.78 -9.09
C VAL A 85 68.89 87.65 -8.10
N LYS A 86 69.58 87.63 -6.95
CA LYS A 86 69.44 86.54 -5.96
C LYS A 86 68.01 86.38 -5.44
N GLU A 87 67.26 87.47 -5.26
CA GLU A 87 65.84 87.38 -4.86
C GLU A 87 64.92 87.02 -6.05
N ALA A 88 65.28 87.46 -7.26
CA ALA A 88 64.68 87.04 -8.53
C ALA A 88 65.03 85.59 -8.94
N GLU A 89 65.97 84.94 -8.28
CA GLU A 89 66.21 83.48 -8.36
C GLU A 89 65.45 82.75 -7.24
N MET A 90 65.62 83.17 -5.97
CA MET A 90 65.02 82.49 -4.81
C MET A 90 63.48 82.43 -4.86
N GLU A 91 62.82 83.53 -5.23
CA GLU A 91 61.36 83.53 -5.35
C GLU A 91 60.86 82.72 -6.57
N GLU A 92 61.73 82.37 -7.53
CA GLU A 92 61.37 81.54 -8.69
C GLU A 92 61.45 80.07 -8.33
N ILE A 93 62.56 79.68 -7.69
CA ILE A 93 62.73 78.39 -7.04
C ILE A 93 61.55 78.13 -6.09
N LYS A 94 61.08 79.16 -5.37
CA LYS A 94 59.90 79.11 -4.51
C LYS A 94 58.59 78.87 -5.28
N THR A 95 58.33 79.58 -6.38
CA THR A 95 57.12 79.36 -7.19
C THR A 95 57.12 78.02 -7.91
N GLU A 96 58.24 77.62 -8.52
CA GLU A 96 58.35 76.35 -9.24
C GLU A 96 58.32 75.17 -8.27
N LEU A 97 58.98 75.25 -7.12
CA LEU A 97 58.87 74.20 -6.11
C LEU A 97 57.44 74.10 -5.53
N ASN A 98 56.69 75.20 -5.41
CA ASN A 98 55.28 75.15 -5.00
C ASN A 98 54.38 74.53 -6.08
N ARG A 99 54.62 74.85 -7.37
CA ARG A 99 53.95 74.20 -8.52
C ARG A 99 54.24 72.70 -8.53
N ALA A 100 55.51 72.31 -8.46
CA ALA A 100 55.95 70.93 -8.43
C ALA A 100 55.45 70.17 -7.19
N ARG A 101 55.46 70.78 -6.00
CA ARG A 101 54.85 70.23 -4.78
C ARG A 101 53.37 69.93 -4.99
N THR A 102 52.61 70.88 -5.52
CA THR A 102 51.17 70.76 -5.76
C THR A 102 50.87 69.69 -6.81
N HIS A 103 51.59 69.69 -7.93
CA HIS A 103 51.47 68.66 -8.97
C HIS A 103 51.83 67.27 -8.44
N SER A 104 52.94 67.16 -7.71
CA SER A 104 53.40 65.92 -7.09
C SER A 104 52.47 65.42 -5.97
N ALA A 105 51.80 66.32 -5.25
CA ALA A 105 50.76 65.97 -4.28
C ALA A 105 49.49 65.45 -4.97
N ARG A 106 49.05 66.10 -6.06
CA ARG A 106 47.92 65.65 -6.87
C ARG A 106 48.17 64.25 -7.44
N LEU A 107 49.34 64.03 -8.04
CA LEU A 107 49.77 62.73 -8.55
C LEU A 107 49.93 61.68 -7.44
N ARG A 108 50.41 62.05 -6.24
CA ARG A 108 50.44 61.13 -5.09
C ARG A 108 49.04 60.68 -4.69
N GLU A 109 48.05 61.58 -4.68
CA GLU A 109 46.67 61.22 -4.34
C GLU A 109 45.99 60.42 -5.47
N GLU A 110 46.21 60.77 -6.75
CA GLU A 110 45.79 59.94 -7.89
C GLU A 110 46.37 58.51 -7.78
N VAL A 111 47.66 58.37 -7.48
CA VAL A 111 48.31 57.07 -7.24
C VAL A 111 47.78 56.37 -5.98
N ARG A 112 47.41 57.10 -4.92
CA ARG A 112 46.81 56.54 -3.70
C ARG A 112 45.41 55.98 -3.97
N LEU A 113 44.57 56.74 -4.68
CA LEU A 113 43.21 56.35 -5.08
C LEU A 113 43.23 55.18 -6.08
N MET A 114 44.15 55.19 -7.06
CA MET A 114 44.34 54.05 -7.95
C MET A 114 44.84 52.81 -7.20
N ARG A 115 45.75 52.96 -6.21
CA ARG A 115 46.22 51.84 -5.39
C ARG A 115 45.10 51.23 -4.54
N THR A 116 44.31 52.04 -3.83
CA THR A 116 43.20 51.51 -3.02
C THR A 116 42.09 50.91 -3.88
N GLY A 117 41.83 51.47 -5.07
CA GLY A 117 40.96 50.84 -6.08
C GLY A 117 41.47 49.46 -6.52
N LEU A 118 42.77 49.36 -6.84
CA LEU A 118 43.43 48.11 -7.24
C LEU A 118 43.45 47.07 -6.11
N GLU A 119 43.63 47.48 -4.85
CA GLU A 119 43.57 46.63 -3.67
C GLU A 119 42.14 46.11 -3.42
N ASN A 120 41.13 46.97 -3.57
CA ASN A 120 39.71 46.60 -3.47
C ASN A 120 39.30 45.58 -4.55
N GLU A 121 39.70 45.77 -5.81
CA GLU A 121 39.42 44.78 -6.87
C GLU A 121 40.20 43.47 -6.67
N GLN A 122 41.43 43.50 -6.19
CA GLN A 122 42.11 42.27 -5.77
C GLN A 122 41.33 41.52 -4.69
N GLN A 123 40.78 42.21 -3.70
CA GLN A 123 39.99 41.59 -2.65
C GLN A 123 38.68 40.99 -3.18
N LYS A 124 37.99 41.69 -4.10
CA LYS A 124 36.79 41.17 -4.79
C LYS A 124 37.10 39.94 -5.67
N HIS A 125 38.17 39.99 -6.46
CA HIS A 125 38.59 38.89 -7.32
C HIS A 125 38.98 37.65 -6.48
N ARG A 126 39.79 37.83 -5.41
CA ARG A 126 40.12 36.75 -4.45
C ARG A 126 38.88 36.16 -3.77
N LYS A 127 37.81 36.94 -3.54
CA LYS A 127 36.54 36.43 -2.99
C LYS A 127 35.82 35.55 -4.01
N THR A 128 35.64 36.03 -5.24
CA THR A 128 35.01 35.24 -6.32
C THR A 128 35.80 33.99 -6.69
N GLN A 129 37.13 34.02 -6.62
CA GLN A 129 37.97 32.81 -6.78
C GLN A 129 37.72 31.75 -5.70
N LYS A 130 37.51 32.15 -4.44
CA LYS A 130 37.13 31.21 -3.37
C LYS A 130 35.73 30.64 -3.61
N GLU A 131 34.76 31.51 -3.84
CA GLU A 131 33.36 31.13 -4.12
C GLU A 131 33.27 30.14 -5.29
N LEU A 132 34.01 30.39 -6.37
CA LEU A 132 34.05 29.49 -7.53
C LEU A 132 34.83 28.19 -7.26
N LYS A 133 35.90 28.20 -6.44
CA LYS A 133 36.61 26.97 -6.06
C LYS A 133 35.75 26.08 -5.15
N GLU A 134 35.02 26.68 -4.22
CA GLU A 134 34.04 26.01 -3.37
C GLU A 134 32.91 25.43 -4.22
N LEU A 135 32.33 26.22 -5.14
CA LEU A 135 31.28 25.74 -6.06
C LEU A 135 31.77 24.63 -7.00
N LYS A 136 33.00 24.71 -7.52
CA LYS A 136 33.64 23.65 -8.32
C LYS A 136 33.73 22.34 -7.53
N SER A 137 34.20 22.40 -6.27
CA SER A 137 34.31 21.25 -5.36
C SER A 137 32.94 20.65 -4.98
N ILE A 138 31.96 21.49 -4.66
CA ILE A 138 30.58 21.06 -4.36
C ILE A 138 29.96 20.37 -5.57
N HIS A 139 30.07 20.96 -6.76
CA HIS A 139 29.56 20.38 -8.00
C HIS A 139 30.25 19.04 -8.33
N GLU A 140 31.57 18.93 -8.18
CA GLU A 140 32.30 17.68 -8.41
C GLU A 140 31.89 16.57 -7.43
N THR A 141 31.75 16.91 -6.13
CA THR A 141 31.25 15.98 -5.09
C THR A 141 29.82 15.51 -5.37
N LEU A 142 28.95 16.41 -5.84
CA LEU A 142 27.57 16.11 -6.21
C LEU A 142 27.47 15.30 -7.51
N MET A 143 28.36 15.51 -8.48
CA MET A 143 28.42 14.71 -9.71
C MET A 143 28.87 13.27 -9.42
N VAL A 144 29.85 13.06 -8.52
CA VAL A 144 30.24 11.72 -8.06
C VAL A 144 29.05 11.05 -7.37
N ARG A 145 28.43 11.72 -6.38
CA ARG A 145 27.23 11.21 -5.71
C ARG A 145 26.09 10.90 -6.69
N SER A 146 25.86 11.74 -7.71
CA SER A 146 24.80 11.50 -8.70
C SER A 146 25.08 10.27 -9.56
N ASN A 147 26.34 10.00 -9.90
CA ASN A 147 26.71 8.79 -10.64
C ASN A 147 26.52 7.53 -9.78
N ASP A 148 26.82 7.61 -8.48
CA ASP A 148 26.65 6.48 -7.56
C ASP A 148 25.17 6.27 -7.18
N ASP A 149 24.40 7.32 -6.92
CA ASP A 149 22.92 7.28 -6.82
C ASP A 149 22.31 6.65 -8.08
N GLN A 150 22.76 7.05 -9.27
CA GLN A 150 22.28 6.47 -10.53
C GLN A 150 22.63 4.98 -10.66
N ARG A 151 23.83 4.56 -10.25
CA ARG A 151 24.23 3.14 -10.22
C ARG A 151 23.38 2.33 -9.24
N ILE A 152 23.12 2.88 -8.04
CA ILE A 152 22.28 2.26 -7.01
C ILE A 152 20.84 2.11 -7.52
N LEU A 153 20.27 3.17 -8.10
CA LEU A 153 18.92 3.14 -8.69
C LEU A 153 18.84 2.17 -9.88
N GLN A 154 19.86 2.10 -10.75
CA GLN A 154 19.91 1.12 -11.83
C GLN A 154 20.01 -0.32 -11.31
N ALA A 155 20.78 -0.56 -10.23
CA ALA A 155 20.86 -1.86 -9.59
C ALA A 155 19.52 -2.26 -8.94
N GLN A 156 18.87 -1.34 -8.23
CA GLN A 156 17.55 -1.56 -7.61
C GLN A 156 16.46 -1.80 -8.66
N VAL A 157 16.42 -1.02 -9.74
CA VAL A 157 15.48 -1.24 -10.86
C VAL A 157 15.70 -2.62 -11.49
N LYS A 158 16.95 -3.03 -11.71
CA LYS A 158 17.28 -4.37 -12.22
C LYS A 158 16.93 -5.48 -11.23
N GLU A 159 17.07 -5.25 -9.93
CA GLU A 159 16.63 -6.18 -8.87
C GLU A 159 15.10 -6.32 -8.85
N PHE A 160 14.36 -5.21 -8.99
CA PHE A 160 12.90 -5.23 -9.10
C PHE A 160 12.42 -5.87 -10.41
N GLU A 161 13.11 -5.66 -11.53
CA GLU A 161 12.79 -6.31 -12.81
C GLU A 161 13.07 -7.81 -12.76
N ASN A 162 14.17 -8.23 -12.11
CA ASN A 162 14.41 -9.64 -11.79
C ASN A 162 13.31 -10.22 -10.88
N LYS A 163 12.92 -9.52 -9.81
CA LYS A 163 11.85 -9.97 -8.89
C LYS A 163 10.49 -10.06 -9.57
N ILE A 164 10.15 -9.11 -10.45
CA ILE A 164 8.94 -9.16 -11.27
C ILE A 164 8.99 -10.38 -12.18
N LYS A 165 10.11 -10.60 -12.88
CA LYS A 165 10.31 -11.77 -13.73
C LYS A 165 10.17 -13.08 -12.94
N THR A 166 10.80 -13.22 -11.78
CA THR A 166 10.66 -14.42 -10.94
C THR A 166 9.24 -14.60 -10.42
N MET A 167 8.52 -13.54 -10.07
CA MET A 167 7.09 -13.63 -9.70
C MET A 167 6.19 -13.99 -10.90
N GLU A 168 6.60 -13.68 -12.13
CA GLU A 168 5.88 -14.05 -13.36
C GLU A 168 6.23 -15.48 -13.80
N GLU A 169 7.48 -15.92 -13.63
CA GLU A 169 7.92 -17.32 -13.77
C GLU A 169 7.25 -18.21 -12.71
N GLU A 170 7.14 -17.77 -11.46
CA GLU A 170 6.33 -18.42 -10.42
C GLU A 170 4.84 -18.45 -10.75
N LEU A 171 4.31 -17.41 -11.42
CA LEU A 171 2.92 -17.40 -11.85
C LEU A 171 2.70 -18.45 -12.94
N SER A 172 3.59 -18.55 -13.92
CA SER A 172 3.47 -19.52 -15.00
C SER A 172 3.74 -20.96 -14.54
N ALA A 173 4.67 -21.16 -13.59
CA ALA A 173 4.78 -22.42 -12.85
C ALA A 173 3.51 -22.78 -12.06
N LYS A 174 2.68 -21.79 -11.70
CA LYS A 174 1.35 -21.96 -11.11
C LYS A 174 0.21 -21.95 -12.14
N GLU A 175 0.45 -21.64 -13.42
CA GLU A 175 -0.50 -21.91 -14.51
C GLU A 175 -0.60 -23.42 -14.79
N VAL A 176 0.36 -24.22 -14.31
CA VAL A 176 0.22 -25.69 -14.20
C VAL A 176 -0.97 -26.09 -13.29
N PHE A 177 -1.35 -25.27 -12.30
CA PHE A 177 -2.60 -25.48 -11.55
C PHE A 177 -3.86 -25.13 -12.38
N VAL A 178 -3.75 -24.36 -13.46
CA VAL A 178 -4.88 -24.17 -14.40
C VAL A 178 -5.13 -25.48 -15.14
N GLU A 179 -4.09 -26.15 -15.65
CA GLU A 179 -4.25 -27.51 -16.20
C GLU A 179 -4.84 -28.48 -15.17
N GLU A 180 -4.33 -28.50 -13.94
CA GLU A 180 -4.79 -29.45 -12.92
C GLU A 180 -6.22 -29.16 -12.42
N THR A 181 -6.61 -27.89 -12.29
CA THR A 181 -8.00 -27.52 -11.97
C THR A 181 -8.96 -27.79 -13.13
N ASP A 182 -8.53 -27.64 -14.39
CA ASP A 182 -9.35 -27.97 -15.54
C ASP A 182 -9.44 -29.49 -15.79
N ARG A 183 -8.43 -30.26 -15.38
CA ARG A 183 -8.49 -31.74 -15.28
C ARG A 183 -9.49 -32.15 -14.19
N LEU A 184 -9.38 -31.59 -12.98
CA LEU A 184 -10.31 -31.86 -11.87
C LEU A 184 -11.76 -31.48 -12.19
N ARG A 185 -11.98 -30.35 -12.90
CA ARG A 185 -13.28 -29.94 -13.43
C ARG A 185 -13.86 -31.00 -14.37
N LYS A 186 -13.12 -31.39 -15.42
CA LYS A 186 -13.52 -32.46 -16.36
C LYS A 186 -13.77 -33.80 -15.67
N MET A 187 -13.06 -34.08 -14.57
CA MET A 187 -13.28 -35.26 -13.73
C MET A 187 -14.60 -35.17 -12.93
N CYS A 188 -14.93 -34.00 -12.39
CA CYS A 188 -16.21 -33.75 -11.71
C CYS A 188 -17.40 -33.81 -12.68
N ASP A 189 -17.28 -33.17 -13.84
CA ASP A 189 -18.31 -33.17 -14.89
C ASP A 189 -18.63 -34.61 -15.33
N LYS A 190 -17.59 -35.42 -15.56
CA LYS A 190 -17.74 -36.84 -15.87
C LYS A 190 -18.41 -37.63 -14.74
N LEU A 191 -18.06 -37.37 -13.48
CA LEU A 191 -18.67 -38.05 -12.32
C LEU A 191 -20.16 -37.67 -12.14
N ASP A 192 -20.56 -36.44 -12.48
CA ASP A 192 -21.98 -36.04 -12.52
C ASP A 192 -22.75 -36.76 -13.63
N ASP A 193 -22.15 -36.95 -14.82
CA ASP A 193 -22.78 -37.71 -15.92
C ASP A 193 -22.79 -39.23 -15.67
N ASP A 194 -21.75 -39.81 -15.09
CA ASP A 194 -21.75 -41.21 -14.65
C ASP A 194 -22.86 -41.46 -13.61
N LEU A 195 -23.10 -40.51 -12.69
CA LEU A 195 -24.24 -40.54 -11.75
C LEU A 195 -25.60 -40.38 -12.42
N ARG A 196 -25.71 -39.59 -13.50
CA ARG A 196 -26.92 -39.42 -14.32
C ARG A 196 -27.29 -40.75 -14.98
N ASN A 197 -26.34 -41.35 -15.67
CA ASN A 197 -26.47 -42.65 -16.34
C ASN A 197 -26.83 -43.77 -15.35
N LEU A 198 -26.20 -43.82 -14.17
CA LEU A 198 -26.53 -44.85 -13.17
C LEU A 198 -27.94 -44.68 -12.58
N ARG A 199 -28.43 -43.44 -12.44
CA ARG A 199 -29.80 -43.14 -11.99
C ARG A 199 -30.84 -43.60 -13.00
N GLU A 200 -30.65 -43.31 -14.28
CA GLU A 200 -31.60 -43.70 -15.34
C GLU A 200 -31.71 -45.24 -15.46
N ASN A 201 -30.57 -45.94 -15.35
CA ASN A 201 -30.56 -47.41 -15.28
C ASN A 201 -31.25 -47.95 -14.02
N PHE A 202 -31.05 -47.33 -12.86
CA PHE A 202 -31.72 -47.72 -11.61
C PHE A 202 -33.24 -47.54 -11.67
N GLU A 203 -33.72 -46.43 -12.23
CA GLU A 203 -35.16 -46.17 -12.38
C GLU A 203 -35.81 -47.23 -13.29
N LYS A 204 -35.14 -47.58 -14.41
CA LYS A 204 -35.60 -48.66 -15.30
C LYS A 204 -35.66 -50.02 -14.60
N THR A 205 -34.58 -50.44 -13.92
CA THR A 205 -34.57 -51.69 -13.13
C THR A 205 -35.62 -51.68 -12.02
N SER A 206 -35.93 -50.51 -11.45
CA SER A 206 -37.00 -50.38 -10.44
C SER A 206 -38.40 -50.57 -11.03
N GLU A 207 -38.68 -50.07 -12.23
CA GLU A 207 -39.99 -50.23 -12.87
C GLU A 207 -40.22 -51.67 -13.34
N GLU A 208 -39.18 -52.32 -13.89
CA GLU A 208 -39.20 -53.75 -14.26
C GLU A 208 -39.51 -54.64 -13.03
N ASN A 209 -38.95 -54.32 -11.86
CA ASN A 209 -39.28 -54.98 -10.59
C ASN A 209 -40.73 -54.75 -10.14
N LYS A 210 -41.26 -53.51 -10.23
CA LYS A 210 -42.66 -53.21 -9.83
C LYS A 210 -43.66 -54.04 -10.63
N GLU A 211 -43.45 -54.16 -11.94
CA GLU A 211 -44.34 -54.90 -12.83
C GLU A 211 -44.25 -56.43 -12.63
N LEU A 212 -43.08 -56.97 -12.23
CA LEU A 212 -42.96 -58.38 -11.81
C LEU A 212 -43.62 -58.66 -10.45
N ALA A 213 -43.42 -57.79 -9.46
CA ALA A 213 -44.09 -57.90 -8.16
C ALA A 213 -45.63 -57.84 -8.30
N LYS A 214 -46.13 -56.97 -9.18
CA LYS A 214 -47.55 -56.86 -9.54
C LYS A 214 -48.08 -58.13 -10.21
N LYS A 215 -47.30 -58.79 -11.08
CA LYS A 215 -47.65 -60.10 -11.67
C LYS A 215 -47.72 -61.19 -10.60
N LEU A 216 -46.71 -61.30 -9.74
CA LEU A 216 -46.71 -62.25 -8.62
C LEU A 216 -47.92 -62.07 -7.69
N SER A 217 -48.29 -60.83 -7.38
CA SER A 217 -49.52 -60.51 -6.63
C SER A 217 -50.80 -61.00 -7.34
N GLY A 218 -50.87 -60.88 -8.67
CA GLY A 218 -51.98 -61.40 -9.48
C GLY A 218 -52.14 -62.91 -9.37
N TYR A 219 -51.04 -63.68 -9.48
CA TYR A 219 -51.08 -65.14 -9.31
C TYR A 219 -51.49 -65.53 -7.88
N GLN A 220 -50.91 -64.91 -6.84
CA GLN A 220 -51.22 -65.21 -5.44
C GLN A 220 -52.71 -65.03 -5.10
N ASN A 221 -53.34 -63.98 -5.64
CA ASN A 221 -54.78 -63.74 -5.44
C ASN A 221 -55.66 -64.80 -6.14
N ASN A 222 -55.22 -65.35 -7.27
CA ASN A 222 -55.94 -66.44 -7.96
C ASN A 222 -55.84 -67.76 -7.18
N THR A 223 -54.67 -68.11 -6.63
CA THR A 223 -54.49 -69.33 -5.84
C THR A 223 -55.35 -69.33 -4.56
N LEU A 224 -55.44 -68.18 -3.86
CA LEU A 224 -56.25 -68.04 -2.64
C LEU A 224 -57.77 -68.16 -2.88
N ASN A 225 -58.25 -67.85 -4.07
CA ASN A 225 -59.66 -67.97 -4.45
C ASN A 225 -60.08 -69.40 -4.82
N GLN A 226 -59.15 -70.35 -4.95
CA GLN A 226 -59.47 -71.77 -5.17
C GLN A 226 -59.36 -72.63 -3.89
N SER A 227 -58.75 -72.11 -2.81
CA SER A 227 -58.51 -72.87 -1.58
C SER A 227 -59.56 -72.69 -0.47
N ASN A 228 -60.70 -72.05 -0.74
CA ASN A 228 -61.74 -71.75 0.26
C ASN A 228 -63.18 -71.85 -0.30
N SER A 229 -63.66 -73.07 -0.58
CA SER A 229 -65.10 -73.34 -0.76
C SER A 229 -65.44 -74.81 -0.47
N PRO A 230 -66.02 -75.13 0.72
CA PRO A 230 -66.32 -76.51 1.11
C PRO A 230 -67.76 -76.93 0.78
N ASP A 231 -68.22 -76.74 -0.45
CA ASP A 231 -69.45 -77.40 -0.95
C ASP A 231 -69.51 -77.38 -2.49
N MET A 232 -69.62 -78.55 -3.14
CA MET A 232 -69.76 -78.66 -4.61
C MET A 232 -70.53 -79.92 -5.07
N THR A 233 -71.45 -80.44 -4.25
CA THR A 233 -72.31 -81.60 -4.60
C THR A 233 -73.64 -81.17 -5.24
N SER A 234 -73.70 -79.99 -5.87
CA SER A 234 -74.86 -79.53 -6.65
C SER A 234 -74.50 -78.35 -7.56
N LEU A 235 -74.29 -78.60 -8.86
CA LEU A 235 -74.67 -77.73 -10.00
C LEU A 235 -74.23 -78.32 -11.35
N MET A 236 -75.00 -79.29 -11.87
CA MET A 236 -75.07 -79.56 -13.31
C MET A 236 -76.52 -79.61 -13.76
N SER A 237 -77.06 -78.45 -14.16
CA SER A 237 -78.29 -78.38 -14.96
C SER A 237 -78.44 -77.04 -15.69
N MET A 238 -78.97 -77.13 -16.91
CA MET A 238 -79.53 -76.08 -17.77
C MET A 238 -78.57 -75.15 -18.57
N GLN A 239 -78.79 -75.20 -19.89
CA GLN A 239 -78.65 -74.18 -20.94
C GLN A 239 -77.31 -73.42 -21.16
N VAL A 240 -76.59 -73.81 -22.22
CA VAL A 240 -75.61 -72.98 -22.94
C VAL A 240 -76.32 -72.11 -23.99
N GLY A 241 -75.90 -70.84 -24.18
CA GLY A 241 -76.68 -69.84 -24.93
C GLY A 241 -75.97 -68.64 -25.57
N LEU A 242 -74.84 -68.85 -26.27
CA LEU A 242 -74.35 -68.01 -27.39
C LEU A 242 -73.93 -66.52 -27.17
N LYS A 243 -72.60 -66.27 -27.29
CA LYS A 243 -71.88 -65.17 -28.04
C LYS A 243 -70.73 -64.51 -27.24
N ILE A 244 -69.62 -64.02 -27.83
CA ILE A 244 -68.75 -64.41 -28.98
C ILE A 244 -67.58 -63.38 -29.05
N TYR A 245 -66.38 -63.79 -29.51
CA TYR A 245 -65.12 -63.01 -29.63
C TYR A 245 -64.51 -62.51 -28.29
N ASN A 246 -63.18 -62.51 -28.05
CA ASN A 246 -62.01 -63.00 -28.82
C ASN A 246 -60.85 -63.25 -27.82
N GLY A 247 -59.76 -63.96 -28.12
CA GLY A 247 -59.37 -64.68 -29.36
C GLY A 247 -57.87 -65.09 -29.34
N HIS A 248 -57.45 -65.85 -30.36
CA HIS A 248 -56.14 -66.56 -30.48
C HIS A 248 -55.93 -67.76 -29.54
N GLU A 249 -55.51 -68.88 -30.14
CA GLU A 249 -55.36 -70.21 -29.54
C GLU A 249 -53.88 -70.50 -29.17
N PRO A 250 -53.57 -71.68 -28.59
CA PRO A 250 -53.27 -72.83 -29.47
C PRO A 250 -53.97 -74.17 -29.09
N ASN A 251 -54.68 -74.72 -30.08
CA ASN A 251 -54.83 -76.15 -30.41
C ASN A 251 -54.73 -77.24 -29.31
N PHE A 252 -55.87 -77.88 -28.99
CA PHE A 252 -56.03 -79.35 -28.95
C PHE A 252 -57.52 -79.72 -29.13
N HIS A 253 -57.83 -80.75 -29.93
CA HIS A 253 -59.22 -81.07 -30.33
C HIS A 253 -59.40 -82.55 -30.74
N LEU A 254 -60.66 -83.02 -30.88
CA LEU A 254 -61.19 -84.41 -30.74
C LEU A 254 -61.60 -84.70 -29.27
N ILE A 255 -62.74 -85.31 -28.88
CA ILE A 255 -64.07 -85.74 -29.42
C ILE A 255 -65.04 -85.56 -28.21
N GLY A 256 -66.37 -85.37 -28.25
CA GLY A 256 -67.41 -85.34 -29.31
C GLY A 256 -68.78 -85.74 -28.69
N ASN A 257 -69.92 -85.39 -29.30
CA ASN A 257 -71.23 -85.45 -28.61
C ASN A 257 -72.07 -86.72 -28.87
N THR A 258 -72.48 -87.43 -27.79
CA THR A 258 -73.63 -88.36 -27.79
C THR A 258 -74.29 -88.45 -26.39
N ASP A 259 -75.21 -87.53 -26.03
CA ASP A 259 -75.84 -87.51 -24.69
C ASP A 259 -77.36 -87.21 -24.69
N GLU A 260 -78.01 -87.05 -25.85
CA GLU A 260 -79.47 -86.82 -25.93
C GLU A 260 -80.30 -88.11 -25.96
N GLU A 261 -79.83 -89.17 -26.63
CA GLU A 261 -80.63 -90.40 -26.83
C GLU A 261 -80.84 -91.21 -25.52
N MET A 262 -79.87 -91.20 -24.62
CA MET A 262 -79.89 -92.03 -23.41
C MET A 262 -80.97 -91.59 -22.39
N LYS A 263 -81.28 -90.29 -22.34
CA LYS A 263 -82.20 -89.70 -21.34
C LYS A 263 -83.67 -90.04 -21.57
N LEU A 264 -84.05 -90.45 -22.79
CA LEU A 264 -85.44 -90.79 -23.13
C LEU A 264 -85.81 -92.23 -22.74
N ALA A 265 -84.85 -93.17 -22.79
CA ALA A 265 -85.08 -94.59 -22.52
C ALA A 265 -85.45 -94.85 -21.03
N PHE A 266 -84.67 -94.29 -20.10
CA PHE A 266 -84.86 -94.51 -18.65
C PHE A 266 -86.23 -94.04 -18.12
N ARG A 267 -86.87 -93.05 -18.77
CA ARG A 267 -88.19 -92.56 -18.35
C ARG A 267 -89.33 -93.52 -18.69
N LYS A 268 -89.23 -94.29 -19.79
CA LYS A 268 -90.31 -95.21 -20.21
C LYS A 268 -90.40 -96.47 -19.33
N ASN A 269 -89.27 -97.12 -19.04
CA ASN A 269 -89.28 -98.36 -18.25
C ASN A 269 -89.80 -98.17 -16.81
N ARG A 270 -89.66 -96.98 -16.23
CA ARG A 270 -90.04 -96.72 -14.84
C ARG A 270 -91.56 -96.65 -14.61
N ALA A 271 -92.34 -96.27 -15.63
CA ALA A 271 -93.80 -96.15 -15.51
C ALA A 271 -94.53 -97.50 -15.61
N ILE A 272 -94.11 -98.34 -16.57
CA ILE A 272 -94.72 -99.65 -16.85
C ILE A 272 -94.62 -100.58 -15.61
N SER A 273 -93.51 -100.49 -14.86
CA SER A 273 -93.31 -101.30 -13.65
C SER A 273 -94.14 -100.85 -12.44
N THR A 274 -94.67 -99.63 -12.40
CA THR A 274 -95.49 -99.15 -11.27
C THR A 274 -96.96 -99.57 -11.41
N GLU A 275 -97.52 -99.51 -12.62
CA GLU A 275 -98.94 -99.81 -12.86
C GLU A 275 -99.27 -101.29 -12.58
N LEU A 276 -98.35 -102.20 -12.93
CA LEU A 276 -98.46 -103.63 -12.63
C LEU A 276 -98.37 -103.97 -11.13
N LEU A 277 -97.74 -103.12 -10.31
CA LEU A 277 -97.55 -103.37 -8.88
C LEU A 277 -98.75 -102.94 -8.02
N ASP A 278 -99.54 -101.96 -8.47
CA ASP A 278 -100.68 -101.47 -7.68
C ASP A 278 -101.96 -102.30 -7.88
N GLU A 279 -102.18 -102.89 -9.07
CA GLU A 279 -103.33 -103.79 -9.27
C GLU A 279 -103.15 -105.10 -8.46
N ALA A 280 -101.95 -105.68 -8.43
CA ALA A 280 -101.66 -106.88 -7.62
C ALA A 280 -101.81 -106.66 -6.09
N ARG A 281 -101.65 -105.42 -5.60
CA ARG A 281 -101.90 -105.07 -4.18
C ARG A 281 -103.39 -105.00 -3.86
N LYS A 282 -104.19 -104.54 -4.81
CA LYS A 282 -105.63 -104.32 -4.70
C LYS A 282 -106.40 -105.63 -4.64
N ASP A 283 -106.02 -106.62 -5.46
CA ASP A 283 -106.59 -107.97 -5.40
C ASP A 283 -106.26 -108.67 -4.07
N LEU A 284 -105.01 -108.58 -3.60
CA LEU A 284 -104.60 -109.11 -2.31
C LEU A 284 -105.39 -108.48 -1.14
N ALA A 285 -105.66 -107.17 -1.21
CA ALA A 285 -106.46 -106.47 -0.20
C ALA A 285 -107.93 -106.93 -0.15
N ASN A 286 -108.53 -107.26 -1.30
CA ASN A 286 -109.89 -107.80 -1.35
C ASN A 286 -109.99 -109.17 -0.69
N VAL A 287 -109.11 -110.12 -1.07
CA VAL A 287 -109.08 -111.48 -0.49
C VAL A 287 -108.82 -111.44 1.03
N THR A 288 -107.92 -110.55 1.47
CA THR A 288 -107.62 -110.38 2.91
C THR A 288 -108.83 -109.87 3.70
N LYS A 289 -109.71 -109.06 3.07
CA LYS A 289 -110.93 -108.56 3.71
C LYS A 289 -112.00 -109.65 3.84
N GLU A 290 -112.24 -110.43 2.79
CA GLU A 290 -113.25 -111.51 2.81
C GLU A 290 -112.94 -112.57 3.87
N HIS A 291 -111.65 -112.87 4.09
CA HIS A 291 -111.20 -113.74 5.17
C HIS A 291 -111.60 -113.21 6.57
N GLU A 292 -111.39 -111.92 6.83
CA GLU A 292 -111.64 -111.33 8.14
C GLU A 292 -113.15 -111.14 8.41
N ASP A 293 -113.94 -110.79 7.38
CA ASP A 293 -115.41 -110.75 7.42
C ASP A 293 -116.05 -112.15 7.64
N LEU A 294 -115.31 -113.24 7.37
CA LEU A 294 -115.72 -114.61 7.66
C LEU A 294 -115.33 -115.03 9.08
N LYS A 295 -114.12 -114.66 9.51
CA LYS A 295 -113.59 -114.90 10.86
C LYS A 295 -114.45 -114.21 11.95
N GLN A 296 -114.84 -112.95 11.77
CA GLN A 296 -115.70 -112.25 12.73
C GLN A 296 -117.05 -112.96 12.95
N LYS A 297 -117.63 -113.60 11.93
CA LYS A 297 -118.87 -114.38 12.07
C LYS A 297 -118.68 -115.67 12.86
N TYR A 298 -117.46 -116.21 12.88
CA TYR A 298 -117.12 -117.39 13.67
C TYR A 298 -116.93 -117.02 15.14
N GLU A 299 -116.18 -115.95 15.42
CA GLU A 299 -116.00 -115.38 16.77
C GLU A 299 -117.35 -114.94 17.39
N GLU A 300 -118.28 -114.41 16.58
CA GLU A 300 -119.64 -114.08 16.99
C GLU A 300 -120.45 -115.31 17.43
N LEU A 301 -120.37 -116.42 16.68
CA LEU A 301 -121.06 -117.67 17.03
C LEU A 301 -120.47 -118.35 18.27
N GLU A 302 -119.14 -118.31 18.41
CA GLU A 302 -118.43 -118.89 19.55
C GLU A 302 -118.80 -118.16 20.85
N ARG A 303 -118.84 -116.82 20.81
CA ARG A 303 -119.29 -115.97 21.91
C ARG A 303 -120.75 -116.23 22.33
N GLN A 304 -121.65 -116.46 21.37
CA GLN A 304 -123.05 -116.84 21.66
C GLN A 304 -123.17 -118.24 22.30
N LEU A 305 -122.23 -119.14 22.03
CA LEU A 305 -122.14 -120.46 22.66
C LEU A 305 -121.63 -120.35 24.12
N GLU A 306 -120.69 -119.46 24.39
CA GLU A 306 -120.19 -119.19 25.74
C GLU A 306 -121.21 -118.44 26.62
N ASP A 307 -121.89 -117.41 26.09
CA ASP A 307 -122.98 -116.71 26.80
C ASP A 307 -124.12 -117.66 27.20
N THR A 308 -124.43 -118.66 26.36
CA THR A 308 -125.46 -119.67 26.67
C THR A 308 -124.99 -120.73 27.67
N LEU A 309 -123.70 -121.11 27.65
CA LEU A 309 -123.09 -121.94 28.69
C LEU A 309 -123.08 -121.23 30.06
N GLU A 310 -122.60 -119.99 30.15
CA GLU A 310 -122.64 -119.23 31.41
C GLU A 310 -124.07 -119.03 31.91
N SER A 311 -125.05 -118.79 31.04
CA SER A 311 -126.47 -118.69 31.41
C SER A 311 -126.98 -119.97 32.11
N LEU A 312 -126.53 -121.15 31.67
CA LEU A 312 -126.86 -122.43 32.28
C LEU A 312 -126.10 -122.68 33.58
N GLU A 313 -124.81 -122.33 33.67
CA GLU A 313 -124.04 -122.46 34.91
C GLU A 313 -124.52 -121.49 36.00
N ARG A 314 -124.93 -120.26 35.64
CA ARG A 314 -125.59 -119.31 36.55
C ARG A 314 -126.90 -119.89 37.08
N LYS A 315 -127.75 -120.50 36.23
CA LYS A 315 -128.98 -121.20 36.66
C LYS A 315 -128.70 -122.38 37.60
N ARG A 316 -127.66 -123.17 37.34
CA ARG A 316 -127.23 -124.28 38.20
C ARG A 316 -126.75 -123.80 39.57
N SER A 317 -125.99 -122.71 39.60
CA SER A 317 -125.30 -122.23 40.81
C SER A 317 -126.19 -121.39 41.73
N ALA A 318 -127.19 -120.68 41.18
CA ALA A 318 -128.09 -119.82 41.95
C ALA A 318 -129.19 -120.57 42.73
N SER A 319 -129.25 -121.91 42.66
CA SER A 319 -130.40 -122.68 43.19
C SER A 319 -130.24 -123.23 44.61
N PHE A 320 -129.05 -123.29 45.20
CA PHE A 320 -128.84 -123.94 46.50
C PHE A 320 -127.81 -123.23 47.41
N HIS A 321 -128.31 -122.26 48.18
CA HIS A 321 -127.84 -121.98 49.55
C HIS A 321 -128.97 -121.30 50.36
N ASP A 322 -129.92 -122.10 50.85
CA ASP A 322 -130.73 -121.73 52.03
C ASP A 322 -131.27 -122.99 52.75
N ARG A 323 -131.51 -122.88 54.07
CA ARG A 323 -132.05 -123.89 55.01
C ARG A 323 -131.14 -125.10 55.35
N ALA A 324 -131.30 -125.78 56.50
CA ALA A 324 -130.97 -125.36 57.87
C ALA A 324 -131.00 -126.56 58.88
N THR A 325 -130.20 -126.47 59.96
CA THR A 325 -130.38 -127.08 61.32
C THR A 325 -130.61 -128.61 61.55
N SER A 326 -129.69 -129.24 62.32
CA SER A 326 -129.87 -130.14 63.51
C SER A 326 -130.91 -131.30 63.57
N PRO A 327 -130.75 -132.33 64.45
CA PRO A 327 -129.53 -133.07 64.84
C PRO A 327 -129.72 -134.61 65.09
N ARG A 328 -128.60 -135.39 65.09
CA ARG A 328 -128.37 -136.66 65.83
C ARG A 328 -128.93 -138.02 65.31
N GLU A 329 -128.03 -139.03 65.30
CA GLU A 329 -128.17 -140.51 65.50
C GLU A 329 -129.09 -141.46 64.68
N MET A 330 -128.57 -142.69 64.50
CA MET A 330 -129.23 -144.00 64.27
C MET A 330 -129.77 -144.39 62.87
N LYS A 331 -130.49 -145.51 62.80
CA LYS A 331 -130.53 -146.50 61.70
C LYS A 331 -131.92 -146.68 61.06
N GLN A 332 -131.90 -147.43 59.95
CA GLN A 332 -132.82 -148.53 59.57
C GLN A 332 -134.12 -148.21 58.81
N ASP A 333 -134.38 -149.15 57.90
CA ASP A 333 -135.64 -149.69 57.40
C ASP A 333 -136.61 -148.88 56.52
N ASP A 334 -137.17 -149.66 55.60
CA ASP A 334 -138.54 -149.71 55.06
C ASP A 334 -139.26 -148.49 54.48
N SER A 335 -139.92 -148.79 53.35
CA SER A 335 -141.25 -148.31 52.93
C SER A 335 -141.43 -146.85 52.46
N GLU A 336 -142.31 -146.72 51.46
CA GLU A 336 -143.56 -145.92 51.47
C GLU A 336 -143.60 -144.69 52.42
N GLU A 337 -144.06 -143.51 52.01
CA GLU A 337 -145.26 -143.30 51.20
C GLU A 337 -145.27 -141.93 50.46
N ASP A 338 -145.91 -141.93 49.29
CA ASP A 338 -146.69 -140.88 48.61
C ASP A 338 -146.58 -139.39 49.04
N ASN A 339 -146.26 -138.51 48.06
CA ASN A 339 -146.97 -137.23 47.88
C ASN A 339 -146.77 -136.61 46.48
N GLN A 340 -147.76 -135.85 46.00
CA GLN A 340 -147.91 -135.46 44.59
C GLN A 340 -147.25 -134.11 44.23
N CYS A 341 -146.52 -134.03 43.11
CA CYS A 341 -146.17 -132.75 42.47
C CYS A 341 -145.91 -132.89 40.95
N SER A 342 -146.65 -132.15 40.13
CA SER A 342 -146.77 -132.35 38.67
C SER A 342 -145.70 -131.63 37.83
N ARG A 343 -144.42 -131.70 38.21
CA ARG A 343 -143.35 -130.89 37.56
C ARG A 343 -142.12 -131.66 37.05
N CYS A 344 -142.12 -132.99 37.10
CA CYS A 344 -141.01 -133.81 36.62
C CYS A 344 -141.18 -134.25 35.16
N ASP A 345 -142.36 -134.74 34.79
CA ASP A 345 -142.61 -135.39 33.49
C ASP A 345 -142.36 -134.47 32.28
N ALA A 346 -142.57 -133.17 32.44
CA ALA A 346 -142.36 -132.17 31.38
C ALA A 346 -140.88 -131.91 31.03
N LEU A 347 -139.93 -132.29 31.88
CA LEU A 347 -138.50 -132.03 31.66
C LEU A 347 -137.80 -133.09 30.80
N GLU A 348 -138.37 -134.29 30.70
CA GLU A 348 -137.76 -135.39 29.95
C GLU A 348 -138.04 -135.31 28.44
N GLU A 349 -139.24 -134.87 28.03
CA GLU A 349 -139.55 -134.62 26.60
C GLU A 349 -138.65 -133.52 26.01
N GLU A 350 -138.45 -132.39 26.71
CA GLU A 350 -137.63 -131.26 26.25
C GLU A 350 -136.16 -131.68 26.01
N CYS A 351 -135.64 -132.62 26.81
CA CYS A 351 -134.29 -133.17 26.66
C CYS A 351 -134.10 -134.05 25.39
N THR A 352 -135.17 -134.47 24.72
CA THR A 352 -135.08 -135.30 23.50
C THR A 352 -134.87 -134.45 22.24
N LEU A 353 -135.60 -133.33 22.11
CA LEU A 353 -135.53 -132.43 20.95
C LEU A 353 -134.14 -131.81 20.77
N LEU A 354 -133.54 -131.30 21.85
CA LEU A 354 -132.21 -130.65 21.80
C LEU A 354 -131.10 -131.57 21.28
N ARG A 355 -131.25 -132.90 21.37
CA ARG A 355 -130.27 -133.86 20.86
C ARG A 355 -130.27 -133.92 19.33
N THR A 356 -131.42 -133.76 18.67
CA THR A 356 -131.52 -133.86 17.20
C THR A 356 -130.95 -132.62 16.50
N GLU A 357 -131.15 -131.44 17.08
CA GLU A 357 -130.66 -130.18 16.51
C GLU A 357 -129.13 -130.04 16.59
N ARG A 358 -128.53 -130.48 17.71
CA ARG A 358 -127.07 -130.57 17.90
C ARG A 358 -126.38 -131.33 16.77
N ASP A 359 -126.94 -132.46 16.36
CA ASP A 359 -126.29 -133.36 15.40
C ASP A 359 -126.42 -132.86 13.94
N PHE A 360 -127.45 -132.07 13.63
CA PHE A 360 -127.55 -131.32 12.38
C PHE A 360 -126.45 -130.26 12.23
N ILE A 361 -126.19 -129.47 13.29
CA ILE A 361 -125.14 -128.45 13.30
C ILE A 361 -123.76 -129.09 13.09
N LYS A 362 -123.51 -130.24 13.73
CA LYS A 362 -122.28 -131.02 13.59
C LYS A 362 -121.97 -131.38 12.12
N GLY A 363 -122.99 -131.73 11.34
CA GLY A 363 -122.85 -132.07 9.92
C GLY A 363 -122.44 -130.90 9.03
N LYS A 364 -122.78 -129.65 9.39
CA LYS A 364 -122.33 -128.45 8.64
C LYS A 364 -120.89 -128.06 8.94
N LYS A 365 -120.42 -128.24 10.19
CA LYS A 365 -119.08 -127.81 10.61
C LYS A 365 -117.96 -128.47 9.78
N VAL A 366 -117.99 -129.80 9.66
CA VAL A 366 -116.98 -130.59 8.92
C VAL A 366 -116.81 -130.08 7.49
N LYS A 367 -117.91 -129.74 6.81
CA LYS A 367 -117.88 -129.37 5.40
C LYS A 367 -117.13 -128.06 5.14
N PHE A 368 -117.21 -127.09 6.05
CA PHE A 368 -116.44 -125.84 5.96
C PHE A 368 -114.97 -126.03 6.36
N GLU A 369 -114.67 -126.96 7.30
CA GLU A 369 -113.30 -127.32 7.65
C GLU A 369 -112.55 -127.92 6.45
N GLU A 370 -113.24 -128.66 5.57
CA GLU A 370 -112.69 -129.14 4.29
C GLU A 370 -112.34 -128.00 3.31
N GLU A 371 -113.26 -127.06 3.08
CA GLU A 371 -113.09 -125.95 2.12
C GLU A 371 -111.95 -124.99 2.54
N ILE A 372 -111.87 -124.64 3.83
CA ILE A 372 -110.79 -123.82 4.40
C ILE A 372 -109.42 -124.50 4.20
N LYS A 373 -109.37 -125.82 4.34
CA LYS A 373 -108.13 -126.61 4.20
C LYS A 373 -107.63 -126.65 2.75
N THR A 374 -108.53 -126.56 1.78
CA THR A 374 -108.17 -126.41 0.36
C THR A 374 -107.62 -125.01 0.08
N LEU A 375 -108.31 -123.95 0.49
CA LEU A 375 -107.89 -122.57 0.19
C LEU A 375 -106.49 -122.21 0.72
N ASN A 376 -106.13 -122.73 1.91
CA ASN A 376 -104.81 -122.52 2.50
C ASN A 376 -103.67 -123.16 1.68
N LYS A 377 -103.94 -124.21 0.89
CA LYS A 377 -102.93 -124.89 0.08
C LYS A 377 -102.46 -124.01 -1.08
N ASP A 378 -103.39 -123.37 -1.77
CA ASP A 378 -103.12 -122.55 -2.95
C ASP A 378 -102.38 -121.24 -2.58
N ILE A 379 -102.69 -120.68 -1.40
CA ILE A 379 -102.00 -119.50 -0.84
C ILE A 379 -100.52 -119.80 -0.53
N GLU A 380 -100.20 -121.00 -0.06
CA GLU A 380 -98.82 -121.42 0.25
C GLU A 380 -97.97 -121.53 -1.04
N ASP A 381 -98.52 -122.15 -2.08
CA ASP A 381 -97.77 -122.39 -3.33
C ASP A 381 -97.50 -121.08 -4.08
N LEU A 382 -98.46 -120.15 -4.16
CA LEU A 382 -98.28 -118.80 -4.73
C LEU A 382 -97.20 -117.98 -3.99
N ARG A 383 -97.14 -118.07 -2.65
CA ARG A 383 -96.08 -117.42 -1.85
C ARG A 383 -94.69 -117.96 -2.18
N SER A 384 -94.59 -119.24 -2.54
CA SER A 384 -93.33 -119.87 -2.95
C SER A 384 -92.80 -119.36 -4.30
N GLU A 385 -93.68 -118.87 -5.17
CA GLU A 385 -93.33 -118.47 -6.53
C GLU A 385 -92.86 -117.01 -6.57
N HIS A 386 -93.65 -116.09 -6.01
CA HIS A 386 -93.27 -114.69 -5.82
C HIS A 386 -91.93 -114.52 -5.05
N THR A 387 -91.62 -115.41 -4.12
CA THR A 387 -90.32 -115.39 -3.39
C THR A 387 -89.13 -115.91 -4.20
N LYS A 388 -89.33 -116.60 -5.34
CA LYS A 388 -88.28 -116.94 -6.30
C LYS A 388 -87.97 -115.75 -7.22
N GLU A 389 -89.00 -115.15 -7.84
CA GLU A 389 -88.82 -114.01 -8.76
C GLU A 389 -88.17 -112.80 -8.07
N LYS A 390 -88.65 -112.45 -6.86
CA LYS A 390 -88.06 -111.38 -6.05
C LYS A 390 -86.55 -111.55 -5.84
N LYS A 391 -86.08 -112.79 -5.63
CA LYS A 391 -84.65 -113.10 -5.45
C LYS A 391 -83.83 -112.98 -6.75
N THR A 392 -84.46 -113.03 -7.92
CA THR A 392 -83.78 -112.86 -9.22
C THR A 392 -83.65 -111.40 -9.59
N LEU A 393 -84.74 -110.63 -9.52
CA LEU A 393 -84.71 -109.18 -9.74
C LEU A 393 -83.76 -108.45 -8.77
N GLN A 394 -83.66 -108.91 -7.52
CA GLN A 394 -82.68 -108.37 -6.56
C GLN A 394 -81.21 -108.61 -6.96
N ARG A 395 -80.89 -109.68 -7.70
CA ARG A 395 -79.52 -109.93 -8.19
C ARG A 395 -79.17 -109.03 -9.38
N GLU A 396 -80.09 -108.86 -10.33
CA GLU A 396 -79.89 -108.01 -11.51
C GLU A 396 -79.73 -106.53 -11.13
N ILE A 397 -80.53 -106.04 -10.17
CA ILE A 397 -80.40 -104.67 -9.64
C ILE A 397 -79.06 -104.45 -8.91
N GLN A 398 -78.46 -105.51 -8.33
CA GLN A 398 -77.16 -105.40 -7.65
C GLN A 398 -76.01 -105.25 -8.65
N VAL A 399 -75.96 -106.09 -9.68
CA VAL A 399 -74.92 -106.01 -10.73
C VAL A 399 -74.92 -104.64 -11.42
N MET A 400 -76.09 -104.14 -11.80
CA MET A 400 -76.25 -102.81 -12.43
C MET A 400 -75.77 -101.64 -11.55
N ARG A 401 -75.73 -101.80 -10.21
CA ARG A 401 -75.18 -100.79 -9.29
C ARG A 401 -73.66 -100.85 -9.25
N GLU A 402 -73.09 -102.05 -9.19
CA GLU A 402 -71.65 -102.28 -9.13
C GLU A 402 -70.96 -101.77 -10.41
N GLU A 403 -71.57 -101.97 -11.59
CA GLU A 403 -71.08 -101.39 -12.85
C GLU A 403 -71.11 -99.86 -12.84
N HIS A 404 -72.19 -99.23 -12.34
CA HIS A 404 -72.30 -97.77 -12.24
C HIS A 404 -71.27 -97.18 -11.26
N GLU A 405 -71.05 -97.80 -10.10
CA GLU A 405 -70.05 -97.34 -9.12
C GLU A 405 -68.62 -97.47 -9.67
N ASN A 406 -68.32 -98.52 -10.43
CA ASN A 406 -67.01 -98.66 -11.08
C ASN A 406 -66.78 -97.56 -12.13
N LEU A 407 -67.75 -97.33 -13.02
CA LEU A 407 -67.64 -96.30 -14.07
C LEU A 407 -67.52 -94.88 -13.50
N THR A 408 -68.26 -94.57 -12.42
CA THR A 408 -68.18 -93.27 -11.72
C THR A 408 -66.78 -93.04 -11.16
N ARG A 409 -66.23 -94.04 -10.47
CA ARG A 409 -64.92 -93.99 -9.80
C ARG A 409 -63.75 -93.82 -10.77
N ASP A 410 -63.85 -94.35 -11.98
CA ASP A 410 -62.81 -94.19 -13.00
C ASP A 410 -62.88 -92.81 -13.67
N PHE A 411 -64.08 -92.21 -13.78
CA PHE A 411 -64.24 -90.83 -14.26
C PHE A 411 -63.67 -89.80 -13.26
N GLU A 412 -63.86 -90.02 -11.95
CA GLU A 412 -63.29 -89.17 -10.89
C GLU A 412 -61.75 -89.14 -10.92
N LYS A 413 -61.10 -90.30 -11.11
CA LYS A 413 -59.63 -90.41 -11.16
C LYS A 413 -59.02 -89.56 -12.28
N GLU A 414 -59.57 -89.66 -13.50
CA GLU A 414 -58.99 -88.96 -14.65
C GLU A 414 -59.22 -87.44 -14.56
N LEU A 415 -60.33 -87.02 -13.93
CA LEU A 415 -60.60 -85.61 -13.64
C LEU A 415 -59.66 -85.06 -12.55
N GLN A 416 -59.36 -85.85 -11.49
CA GLN A 416 -58.33 -85.50 -10.49
C GLN A 416 -56.93 -85.43 -11.10
N LYS A 417 -56.58 -86.34 -12.01
CA LYS A 417 -55.30 -86.34 -12.73
C LYS A 417 -55.10 -85.06 -13.55
N MET A 418 -56.08 -84.67 -14.37
CA MET A 418 -56.01 -83.40 -15.11
C MET A 418 -55.88 -82.18 -14.17
N LEU A 419 -56.56 -82.21 -13.01
CA LEU A 419 -56.46 -81.13 -12.02
C LEU A 419 -55.04 -81.00 -11.44
N CYS A 420 -54.37 -82.12 -11.17
CA CYS A 420 -52.98 -82.15 -10.74
C CYS A 420 -52.03 -81.62 -11.83
N GLU A 421 -52.16 -82.09 -13.08
CA GLU A 421 -51.30 -81.67 -14.20
C GLU A 421 -51.35 -80.15 -14.44
N VAL A 422 -52.53 -79.52 -14.34
CA VAL A 422 -52.68 -78.06 -14.44
C VAL A 422 -52.07 -77.33 -13.25
N ASN A 423 -52.26 -77.84 -12.03
CA ASN A 423 -51.74 -77.21 -10.81
C ASN A 423 -50.20 -77.28 -10.74
N GLU A 424 -49.59 -78.40 -11.17
CA GLU A 424 -48.13 -78.54 -11.27
C GLU A 424 -47.53 -77.54 -12.26
N GLN A 425 -48.18 -77.30 -13.41
CA GLN A 425 -47.74 -76.27 -14.37
C GLN A 425 -47.79 -74.85 -13.76
N GLN A 426 -48.86 -74.49 -13.06
CA GLN A 426 -48.97 -73.18 -12.40
C GLN A 426 -47.92 -73.00 -11.29
N ILE A 427 -47.66 -74.03 -10.50
CA ILE A 427 -46.62 -74.02 -9.46
C ILE A 427 -45.21 -73.87 -10.08
N ALA A 428 -44.95 -74.49 -11.24
CA ALA A 428 -43.69 -74.34 -11.96
C ALA A 428 -43.49 -72.91 -12.52
N GLU A 429 -44.51 -72.32 -13.14
CA GLU A 429 -44.43 -70.94 -13.66
C GLU A 429 -44.24 -69.92 -12.52
N MET A 430 -44.98 -70.07 -11.41
CA MET A 430 -44.83 -69.17 -10.25
C MET A 430 -43.42 -69.20 -9.67
N LYS A 431 -42.77 -70.36 -9.56
CA LYS A 431 -41.37 -70.49 -9.11
C LYS A 431 -40.40 -69.78 -10.07
N MET A 432 -40.61 -69.89 -11.38
CA MET A 432 -39.79 -69.22 -12.39
C MET A 432 -39.95 -67.69 -12.38
N LEU A 433 -41.12 -67.17 -11.98
CA LEU A 433 -41.35 -65.74 -11.76
C LEU A 433 -40.75 -65.23 -10.45
N GLN A 434 -40.80 -66.03 -9.38
CA GLN A 434 -40.18 -65.71 -8.08
C GLN A 434 -38.66 -65.53 -8.20
N GLY A 435 -37.94 -66.50 -8.82
CA GLY A 435 -36.49 -66.41 -8.97
C GLY A 435 -36.03 -65.15 -9.72
N LYS A 436 -36.72 -64.77 -10.81
CA LYS A 436 -36.43 -63.54 -11.57
C LYS A 436 -36.63 -62.27 -10.75
N ASN A 437 -37.62 -62.25 -9.86
CA ASN A 437 -37.90 -61.13 -8.97
C ASN A 437 -36.83 -61.01 -7.87
N GLU A 438 -36.27 -62.12 -7.40
CA GLU A 438 -35.14 -62.15 -6.45
C GLU A 438 -33.83 -61.64 -7.09
N GLU A 439 -33.51 -62.10 -8.30
CA GLU A 439 -32.33 -61.64 -9.08
C GLU A 439 -32.33 -60.13 -9.30
N LEU A 440 -33.45 -59.56 -9.77
CA LEU A 440 -33.61 -58.13 -9.98
C LEU A 440 -33.60 -57.32 -8.67
N THR A 441 -34.01 -57.92 -7.55
CA THR A 441 -33.98 -57.27 -6.23
C THR A 441 -32.54 -57.08 -5.73
N GLU A 442 -31.67 -58.08 -5.88
CA GLU A 442 -30.24 -57.93 -5.56
C GLU A 442 -29.51 -57.00 -6.55
N LEU A 443 -29.89 -57.00 -7.84
CA LEU A 443 -29.34 -56.06 -8.83
C LEU A 443 -29.61 -54.59 -8.44
N LEU A 444 -30.86 -54.29 -8.06
CA LEU A 444 -31.30 -52.96 -7.62
C LEU A 444 -30.59 -52.52 -6.32
N LYS A 445 -30.41 -53.44 -5.38
CA LYS A 445 -29.64 -53.25 -4.14
C LYS A 445 -28.16 -52.97 -4.41
N LYS A 446 -27.54 -53.66 -5.37
CA LYS A 446 -26.16 -53.41 -5.82
C LYS A 446 -26.00 -52.02 -6.42
N GLN A 447 -26.84 -51.66 -7.41
CA GLN A 447 -26.85 -50.34 -8.06
C GLN A 447 -26.97 -49.20 -7.03
N LYS A 448 -27.89 -49.33 -6.06
CA LYS A 448 -28.10 -48.35 -4.99
C LYS A 448 -26.84 -48.09 -4.15
N SER A 449 -26.05 -49.13 -3.86
CA SER A 449 -24.77 -49.00 -3.14
C SER A 449 -23.69 -48.27 -3.96
N GLU A 450 -23.79 -48.33 -5.28
CA GLU A 450 -22.81 -47.80 -6.24
C GLU A 450 -23.05 -46.29 -6.47
N VAL A 451 -24.31 -45.89 -6.67
CA VAL A 451 -24.75 -44.47 -6.65
C VAL A 451 -24.28 -43.76 -5.37
N GLN A 452 -24.42 -44.42 -4.21
CA GLN A 452 -24.04 -43.84 -2.91
C GLN A 452 -22.53 -43.59 -2.81
N LYS A 453 -21.68 -44.51 -3.28
CA LYS A 453 -20.21 -44.34 -3.31
C LYS A 453 -19.80 -43.16 -4.20
N ILE A 454 -20.27 -43.13 -5.45
CA ILE A 454 -19.89 -42.09 -6.41
C ILE A 454 -20.36 -40.70 -5.91
N SER A 455 -21.57 -40.62 -5.32
CA SER A 455 -22.07 -39.37 -4.71
C SER A 455 -21.21 -38.89 -3.53
N THR A 456 -20.65 -39.78 -2.71
CA THR A 456 -19.73 -39.38 -1.63
C THR A 456 -18.37 -38.89 -2.15
N GLN A 457 -17.83 -39.50 -3.21
CA GLN A 457 -16.58 -39.04 -3.82
C GLN A 457 -16.74 -37.65 -4.45
N LEU A 458 -17.80 -37.46 -5.24
CA LEU A 458 -18.11 -36.18 -5.90
C LEU A 458 -18.19 -35.01 -4.91
N LYS A 459 -18.82 -35.22 -3.73
CA LYS A 459 -18.91 -34.20 -2.67
C LYS A 459 -17.54 -33.84 -2.09
N LYS A 460 -16.63 -34.81 -1.99
CA LYS A 460 -15.26 -34.60 -1.52
C LYS A 460 -14.45 -33.78 -2.52
N GLU A 461 -14.52 -34.10 -3.80
CA GLU A 461 -13.77 -33.36 -4.84
C GLU A 461 -14.27 -31.93 -5.01
N LYS A 462 -15.59 -31.71 -5.04
CA LYS A 462 -16.16 -30.35 -5.10
C LYS A 462 -15.68 -29.48 -3.91
N SER A 463 -15.70 -30.03 -2.69
CA SER A 463 -15.16 -29.32 -1.51
C SER A 463 -13.63 -29.09 -1.55
N ASN A 464 -12.87 -29.85 -2.34
CA ASN A 464 -11.44 -29.57 -2.56
C ASN A 464 -11.26 -28.46 -3.60
N PHE A 465 -12.03 -28.50 -4.68
CA PHE A 465 -12.05 -27.49 -5.75
C PHE A 465 -12.33 -26.09 -5.20
N ASP A 466 -13.39 -25.94 -4.40
CA ASP A 466 -13.80 -24.66 -3.78
C ASP A 466 -12.66 -23.99 -3.00
N LYS A 467 -11.86 -24.80 -2.26
CA LYS A 467 -10.74 -24.31 -1.45
C LYS A 467 -9.58 -23.83 -2.32
N ILE A 468 -9.26 -24.55 -3.39
CA ILE A 468 -8.17 -24.20 -4.32
C ILE A 468 -8.50 -22.89 -5.05
N GLU A 469 -9.75 -22.72 -5.50
CA GLU A 469 -10.19 -21.49 -6.15
C GLU A 469 -10.16 -20.28 -5.20
N ASP A 470 -10.61 -20.44 -3.94
CA ASP A 470 -10.58 -19.36 -2.94
C ASP A 470 -9.15 -18.99 -2.48
N GLU A 471 -8.18 -19.93 -2.48
CA GLU A 471 -6.76 -19.60 -2.32
C GLU A 471 -6.16 -18.89 -3.54
N PHE A 472 -6.49 -19.34 -4.76
CA PHE A 472 -6.02 -18.71 -5.99
C PHE A 472 -6.48 -17.25 -6.11
N VAL A 473 -7.72 -16.95 -5.70
CA VAL A 473 -8.25 -15.57 -5.61
C VAL A 473 -7.47 -14.71 -4.59
N LYS A 474 -7.07 -15.28 -3.45
CA LYS A 474 -6.25 -14.57 -2.43
C LYS A 474 -4.84 -14.26 -2.96
N VAL A 475 -4.19 -15.24 -3.59
CA VAL A 475 -2.86 -15.06 -4.24
C VAL A 475 -2.93 -13.97 -5.32
N LYS A 476 -3.94 -14.02 -6.20
CA LYS A 476 -4.15 -13.03 -7.27
C LYS A 476 -4.38 -11.61 -6.72
N LYS A 477 -5.15 -11.45 -5.64
CA LYS A 477 -5.33 -10.16 -4.94
C LYS A 477 -4.03 -9.65 -4.30
N ASN A 478 -3.23 -10.51 -3.70
CA ASN A 478 -1.97 -10.11 -3.08
C ASN A 478 -0.91 -9.73 -4.12
N LEU A 479 -0.77 -10.49 -5.21
CA LEU A 479 0.11 -10.12 -6.33
C LEU A 479 -0.27 -8.77 -6.95
N ALA A 480 -1.57 -8.49 -7.13
CA ALA A 480 -2.05 -7.20 -7.64
C ALA A 480 -1.69 -6.03 -6.70
N ARG A 481 -1.70 -6.24 -5.38
CA ARG A 481 -1.26 -5.26 -4.38
C ARG A 481 0.25 -5.01 -4.45
N GLU A 482 1.07 -6.05 -4.56
CA GLU A 482 2.53 -5.89 -4.67
C GLU A 482 2.96 -5.28 -6.01
N LYS A 483 2.37 -5.69 -7.15
CA LYS A 483 2.62 -5.02 -8.45
C LYS A 483 2.21 -3.55 -8.41
N LYS A 484 1.15 -3.18 -7.68
CA LYS A 484 0.78 -1.77 -7.46
C LYS A 484 1.85 -1.03 -6.65
N LYS A 485 2.26 -1.54 -5.48
CA LYS A 485 3.32 -0.92 -4.65
C LYS A 485 4.64 -0.75 -5.41
N LEU A 486 5.06 -1.78 -6.17
CA LEU A 486 6.27 -1.74 -6.99
C LEU A 486 6.20 -0.65 -8.08
N LYS A 487 5.02 -0.45 -8.68
CA LYS A 487 4.81 0.63 -9.65
C LYS A 487 4.89 2.00 -8.96
N GLU A 488 4.18 2.21 -7.85
CA GLU A 488 4.18 3.47 -7.10
C GLU A 488 5.61 3.82 -6.59
N ALA A 489 6.39 2.82 -6.16
CA ALA A 489 7.79 3.00 -5.81
C ALA A 489 8.68 3.36 -7.01
N LYS A 490 8.50 2.71 -8.18
CA LYS A 490 9.25 3.02 -9.41
C LYS A 490 8.96 4.44 -9.91
N GLU A 491 7.71 4.89 -9.81
CA GLU A 491 7.30 6.26 -10.15
C GLU A 491 7.85 7.30 -9.16
N GLY A 492 7.85 7.01 -7.86
CA GLY A 492 8.46 7.87 -6.84
C GLY A 492 9.97 8.04 -7.01
N MET A 493 10.72 6.95 -7.22
CA MET A 493 12.17 7.00 -7.47
C MET A 493 12.51 7.77 -8.75
N ALA A 494 11.69 7.63 -9.81
CA ALA A 494 11.88 8.37 -11.05
C ALA A 494 11.65 9.89 -10.86
N ALA A 495 10.69 10.28 -10.04
CA ALA A 495 10.46 11.69 -9.69
C ALA A 495 11.63 12.29 -8.88
N GLU A 496 12.18 11.56 -7.90
CA GLU A 496 13.34 12.00 -7.13
C GLU A 496 14.60 12.15 -8.01
N ALA A 497 14.87 11.17 -8.88
CA ALA A 497 15.98 11.23 -9.82
C ALA A 497 15.87 12.42 -10.80
N LYS A 498 14.63 12.77 -11.22
CA LYS A 498 14.39 13.99 -12.01
C LYS A 498 14.70 15.26 -11.20
N GLY A 499 14.23 15.35 -9.95
CA GLY A 499 14.54 16.49 -9.08
C GLY A 499 16.04 16.70 -8.86
N LYS A 500 16.80 15.61 -8.63
CA LYS A 500 18.26 15.64 -8.50
C LYS A 500 18.96 16.10 -9.79
N THR A 501 18.53 15.61 -10.95
CA THR A 501 19.15 15.98 -12.25
C THR A 501 18.80 17.40 -12.71
N ASP A 502 17.60 17.90 -12.40
CA ASP A 502 17.24 19.30 -12.64
C ASP A 502 18.05 20.26 -11.74
N ALA A 503 18.27 19.92 -10.46
CA ALA A 503 19.11 20.71 -9.55
C ALA A 503 20.60 20.75 -9.98
N LEU A 504 21.14 19.65 -10.49
CA LEU A 504 22.49 19.60 -11.07
C LEU A 504 22.63 20.50 -12.32
N ARG A 505 21.56 20.63 -13.11
CA ARG A 505 21.55 21.51 -14.30
C ARG A 505 21.65 22.99 -13.92
N GLU A 506 20.94 23.42 -12.87
CA GLU A 506 21.05 24.80 -12.39
C GLU A 506 22.42 25.08 -11.74
N LEU A 507 22.97 24.13 -10.97
CA LEU A 507 24.36 24.22 -10.48
C LEU A 507 25.40 24.33 -11.62
N ALA A 508 25.18 23.63 -12.74
CA ALA A 508 26.03 23.75 -13.92
C ALA A 508 25.95 25.13 -14.58
N LYS A 509 24.75 25.73 -14.70
CA LYS A 509 24.60 27.13 -15.19
C LYS A 509 25.32 28.13 -14.31
N LEU A 510 25.09 28.09 -12.99
CA LEU A 510 25.70 29.00 -12.02
C LEU A 510 27.23 28.92 -12.05
N LYS A 511 27.79 27.72 -12.27
CA LYS A 511 29.24 27.49 -12.46
C LYS A 511 29.78 28.14 -13.74
N VAL A 512 29.00 28.22 -14.83
CA VAL A 512 29.38 28.95 -16.05
C VAL A 512 29.32 30.45 -15.82
N GLU A 513 28.20 30.97 -15.32
CA GLU A 513 28.04 32.41 -15.03
C GLU A 513 29.13 32.96 -14.10
N LEU A 514 29.53 32.20 -13.07
CA LEU A 514 30.60 32.61 -12.16
C LEU A 514 31.99 32.56 -12.81
N GLY A 515 32.21 31.67 -13.78
CA GLY A 515 33.44 31.67 -14.60
C GLY A 515 33.52 32.86 -15.56
N GLU A 516 32.39 33.25 -16.18
CA GLU A 516 32.30 34.45 -17.01
C GLU A 516 32.53 35.72 -16.17
N LYS A 517 31.93 35.79 -14.97
CA LYS A 517 32.12 36.87 -13.99
C LYS A 517 33.53 36.89 -13.36
N GLU A 518 34.24 35.75 -13.34
CA GLU A 518 35.67 35.69 -12.98
C GLU A 518 36.52 36.31 -14.10
N LYS A 519 36.32 35.85 -15.35
CA LYS A 519 37.07 36.30 -16.53
C LYS A 519 36.92 37.80 -16.79
N GLN A 520 35.70 38.34 -16.73
CA GLN A 520 35.47 39.79 -16.89
C GLN A 520 36.25 40.60 -15.85
N LYS A 521 36.25 40.17 -14.58
CA LYS A 521 37.03 40.85 -13.52
C LYS A 521 38.53 40.75 -13.72
N GLU A 522 39.03 39.66 -14.31
CA GLU A 522 40.45 39.50 -14.64
C GLU A 522 40.86 40.42 -15.79
N GLU A 523 40.01 40.57 -16.81
CA GLU A 523 40.18 41.53 -17.91
C GLU A 523 40.12 42.99 -17.42
N ASP A 524 39.13 43.35 -16.57
CA ASP A 524 39.02 44.67 -15.94
C ASP A 524 40.24 44.98 -15.06
N PHE A 525 40.74 43.98 -14.32
CA PHE A 525 41.92 44.12 -13.46
C PHE A 525 43.22 44.26 -14.27
N ALA A 526 43.36 43.52 -15.38
CA ALA A 526 44.47 43.68 -16.31
C ALA A 526 44.46 45.07 -16.96
N ARG A 527 43.27 45.57 -17.34
CA ARG A 527 43.08 46.93 -17.84
C ARG A 527 43.48 47.97 -16.80
N LEU A 528 42.98 47.88 -15.56
CA LEU A 528 43.31 48.80 -14.48
C LEU A 528 44.81 48.78 -14.11
N ARG A 529 45.47 47.62 -14.20
CA ARG A 529 46.93 47.50 -14.05
C ARG A 529 47.70 48.22 -15.15
N LYS A 530 47.27 48.10 -16.41
CA LYS A 530 47.89 48.80 -17.54
C LYS A 530 47.69 50.32 -17.39
N ASP A 531 46.45 50.76 -17.17
CA ASP A 531 46.08 52.15 -16.88
C ASP A 531 46.93 52.77 -15.75
N PHE A 532 47.24 51.99 -14.71
CA PHE A 532 48.12 52.40 -13.62
C PHE A 532 49.60 52.47 -14.04
N LEU A 533 50.11 51.50 -14.81
CA LEU A 533 51.49 51.50 -15.31
C LEU A 533 51.76 52.68 -16.25
N ASP A 534 50.82 52.95 -17.16
CA ASP A 534 50.87 54.01 -18.16
C ASP A 534 50.80 55.39 -17.47
N ARG A 535 49.89 55.58 -16.50
CA ARG A 535 49.86 56.81 -15.68
C ARG A 535 51.06 56.96 -14.73
N CYS A 536 51.68 55.87 -14.28
CA CYS A 536 52.96 55.94 -13.57
C CYS A 536 54.16 56.24 -14.49
N HIS A 537 53.98 56.17 -15.80
CA HIS A 537 55.04 56.45 -16.79
C HIS A 537 55.08 57.89 -17.30
N CYS A 538 54.16 58.77 -16.86
CA CYS A 538 54.06 60.18 -17.28
C CYS A 538 55.41 60.86 -17.49
N GLU A 539 55.73 61.13 -18.76
CA GLU A 539 56.99 61.70 -19.22
C GLU A 539 57.24 63.08 -18.59
N ALA A 540 56.19 63.91 -18.52
CA ALA A 540 56.16 65.19 -17.82
C ALA A 540 56.61 65.12 -16.33
N LEU A 541 56.38 64.00 -15.63
CA LEU A 541 56.88 63.84 -14.26
C LEU A 541 58.39 63.54 -14.22
N ARG A 542 58.93 62.86 -15.25
CA ARG A 542 60.38 62.66 -15.41
C ARG A 542 61.07 63.98 -15.77
N GLU A 543 60.46 64.77 -16.65
CA GLU A 543 60.92 66.10 -17.05
C GLU A 543 60.91 67.08 -15.87
N GLU A 544 59.81 67.18 -15.11
CA GLU A 544 59.75 68.03 -13.92
C GLU A 544 60.74 67.57 -12.84
N ILE A 545 60.95 66.26 -12.65
CA ILE A 545 61.99 65.74 -11.74
C ILE A 545 63.41 66.07 -12.25
N ALA A 546 63.65 66.12 -13.55
CA ALA A 546 64.93 66.57 -14.11
C ALA A 546 65.13 68.08 -13.88
N ARG A 547 64.08 68.88 -14.12
CA ARG A 547 64.05 70.34 -13.92
C ARG A 547 64.23 70.75 -12.46
N LEU A 548 63.63 70.02 -11.52
CA LEU A 548 63.86 70.19 -10.08
C LEU A 548 65.31 69.90 -9.67
N ARG A 549 66.01 68.98 -10.35
CA ARG A 549 67.43 68.65 -10.06
C ARG A 549 68.40 69.70 -10.59
N SER A 550 67.99 70.57 -11.51
CA SER A 550 68.78 71.70 -12.01
C SER A 550 68.58 73.01 -11.23
N MET A 551 67.69 73.05 -10.22
CA MET A 551 67.52 74.23 -9.38
C MET A 551 68.64 74.37 -8.33
N PRO A 552 69.06 75.60 -7.98
CA PRO A 552 69.98 75.85 -6.85
C PRO A 552 69.46 75.28 -5.53
N GLY A 553 70.28 74.45 -4.87
CA GLY A 553 69.96 73.75 -3.63
C GLY A 553 70.19 72.24 -3.72
N ARG A 554 69.83 71.50 -2.66
CA ARG A 554 69.97 70.04 -2.61
C ARG A 554 68.59 69.38 -2.41
N VAL A 555 68.17 68.59 -3.38
CA VAL A 555 66.87 67.89 -3.37
C VAL A 555 66.98 66.56 -2.62
N LEU A 556 66.34 66.50 -1.45
CA LEU A 556 66.40 65.41 -0.48
C LEU A 556 65.04 64.72 -0.40
N ASN A 557 64.86 63.66 -1.20
CA ASN A 557 63.57 62.99 -1.43
C ASN A 557 63.39 61.74 -0.56
N TYR A 558 62.33 61.72 0.26
CA TYR A 558 61.90 60.55 1.02
C TYR A 558 61.70 59.32 0.15
N ARG A 559 62.26 58.17 0.56
CA ARG A 559 61.90 56.84 0.04
C ARG A 559 61.45 55.88 1.15
N LYS A 560 62.01 55.98 2.36
CA LYS A 560 61.65 55.20 3.55
C LYS A 560 62.01 55.94 4.84
N ASP A 561 61.26 55.69 5.91
CA ASP A 561 61.56 56.14 7.29
C ASP A 561 63.04 55.91 7.63
N PHE A 562 63.74 57.00 8.00
CA PHE A 562 65.18 57.02 8.32
C PHE A 562 66.08 56.36 7.25
N ASP A 563 65.80 56.64 5.97
CA ASP A 563 66.71 56.33 4.87
C ASP A 563 67.91 57.29 4.78
N ARG A 564 68.65 57.24 3.66
CA ARG A 564 69.87 58.03 3.41
C ARG A 564 69.61 59.34 2.62
N HIS A 565 68.36 59.78 2.49
CA HIS A 565 67.96 60.90 1.64
C HIS A 565 67.32 62.07 2.40
N GLY A 566 67.39 62.06 3.73
CA GLY A 566 66.93 63.18 4.58
C GLY A 566 68.05 64.14 4.98
N VAL A 567 67.67 65.29 5.52
CA VAL A 567 68.55 66.40 5.92
C VAL A 567 69.46 66.05 7.09
N ILE A 568 68.98 65.30 8.09
CA ILE A 568 69.75 64.92 9.28
C ILE A 568 70.79 63.85 8.93
N TYR A 569 70.44 62.87 8.08
CA TYR A 569 71.40 61.95 7.48
C TYR A 569 72.45 62.68 6.64
N ALA A 570 72.00 63.57 5.74
CA ALA A 570 72.87 64.30 4.82
C ALA A 570 73.88 65.17 5.57
N LEU A 571 73.43 65.99 6.54
CA LEU A 571 74.33 66.88 7.28
C LEU A 571 75.22 66.12 8.26
N GLY A 572 74.72 65.04 8.88
CA GLY A 572 75.54 64.17 9.73
C GLY A 572 76.64 63.40 8.97
N THR A 573 76.54 63.26 7.65
CA THR A 573 77.59 62.68 6.77
C THR A 573 78.35 63.73 5.94
N ASN A 574 78.16 65.03 6.22
CA ASN A 574 78.62 66.14 5.37
C ASN A 574 78.35 65.90 3.87
N PHE A 575 77.08 65.66 3.54
CA PHE A 575 76.58 65.29 2.21
C PHE A 575 77.23 64.03 1.60
N GLY A 576 77.69 63.11 2.46
CA GLY A 576 78.29 61.82 2.07
C GLY A 576 79.81 61.80 2.05
N THR A 577 80.51 62.89 2.40
CA THR A 577 81.99 62.90 2.44
C THR A 577 82.57 62.32 3.73
N SER A 578 81.77 62.06 4.76
CA SER A 578 82.22 61.47 6.03
C SER A 578 81.30 60.37 6.55
N SER A 579 81.82 59.53 7.43
CA SER A 579 81.01 58.68 8.31
C SER A 579 79.97 59.52 9.06
N TRP A 580 78.79 58.94 9.33
CA TRP A 580 77.72 59.67 10.02
C TRP A 580 78.09 59.95 11.48
N VAL A 581 77.95 61.21 11.88
CA VAL A 581 77.92 61.68 13.26
C VAL A 581 76.62 62.46 13.50
N ASN A 582 76.15 62.55 14.74
CA ASN A 582 75.00 63.40 15.05
C ASN A 582 75.35 64.87 14.74
N PRO A 583 74.59 65.59 13.88
CA PRO A 583 74.97 66.94 13.45
C PRO A 583 74.99 67.98 14.58
N SER A 584 74.37 67.74 15.74
CA SER A 584 74.53 68.62 16.92
C SER A 584 75.87 68.50 17.63
N SER A 585 76.65 67.44 17.34
CA SER A 585 78.00 67.23 17.88
C SER A 585 79.09 67.90 17.04
N SER A 586 78.75 68.54 15.92
CA SER A 586 79.68 69.37 15.16
C SER A 586 79.95 70.68 15.91
N ASN A 587 81.23 71.01 16.12
CA ASN A 587 81.65 72.32 16.62
C ASN A 587 81.80 73.37 15.49
N ALA A 588 81.59 72.98 14.23
CA ALA A 588 81.77 73.87 13.07
C ALA A 588 80.52 74.74 12.83
N PHE A 589 80.47 75.91 13.46
CA PHE A 589 79.60 77.00 13.03
C PHE A 589 80.04 77.50 11.64
N PRO A 590 79.12 77.92 10.75
CA PRO A 590 77.67 78.02 10.94
C PRO A 590 76.91 76.71 10.61
N THR A 591 77.55 75.55 10.44
CA THR A 591 76.89 74.31 9.97
C THR A 591 76.18 73.47 11.06
N ARG A 592 76.35 73.81 12.33
CA ARG A 592 75.80 73.05 13.48
C ARG A 592 74.28 73.16 13.59
N ILE A 593 73.59 72.02 13.50
CA ILE A 593 72.16 71.90 13.82
C ILE A 593 71.97 71.77 15.34
N ILE A 594 70.91 72.37 15.89
CA ILE A 594 70.58 72.29 17.32
C ILE A 594 69.16 71.75 17.49
N ALA A 595 68.94 70.90 18.50
CA ALA A 595 67.61 70.48 18.92
C ALA A 595 67.34 70.96 20.36
N THR A 596 66.09 71.36 20.62
CA THR A 596 65.60 71.91 21.89
C THR A 596 64.20 71.40 22.19
N ARG A 597 63.72 71.57 23.44
CA ARG A 597 62.38 71.17 23.88
C ARG A 597 61.87 72.07 25.00
N SER A 598 60.58 72.01 25.28
CA SER A 598 59.89 72.84 26.29
C SER A 598 60.38 72.62 27.72
N SER A 599 60.70 71.38 28.07
CA SER A 599 61.14 70.96 29.40
C SER A 599 61.83 69.60 29.35
N ASP A 600 62.72 69.35 30.31
CA ASP A 600 63.52 68.13 30.41
C ASP A 600 62.94 67.14 31.44
N GLU A 601 62.82 65.88 31.03
CA GLU A 601 62.25 64.77 31.82
C GLU A 601 63.11 63.51 31.70
N GLN A 602 63.39 63.05 30.47
CA GLN A 602 64.35 61.97 30.17
C GLN A 602 65.18 62.28 28.92
N GLY A 603 66.38 61.69 28.83
CA GLY A 603 67.29 61.80 27.68
C GLY A 603 67.79 63.22 27.40
N SER A 604 68.47 63.42 26.26
CA SER A 604 68.95 64.73 25.79
C SER A 604 68.08 65.25 24.63
N ALA A 605 68.03 66.58 24.47
CA ALA A 605 67.41 67.19 23.29
C ALA A 605 68.13 66.80 21.98
N SER A 606 69.45 66.53 22.03
CA SER A 606 70.24 66.05 20.88
C SER A 606 69.76 64.70 20.32
N ASP A 607 69.04 63.90 21.11
CA ASP A 607 68.60 62.56 20.73
C ASP A 607 67.50 62.59 19.68
N LEU A 608 66.84 63.73 19.50
CA LEU A 608 65.94 63.98 18.38
C LEU A 608 66.68 63.90 17.03
N LEU A 609 67.97 64.24 16.98
CA LEU A 609 68.77 64.27 15.75
C LEU A 609 69.53 62.95 15.51
N ASP A 610 69.18 61.90 16.25
CA ASP A 610 69.84 60.60 16.17
C ASP A 610 69.12 59.63 15.23
N ILE A 611 69.82 59.21 14.17
CA ILE A 611 69.29 58.23 13.21
C ILE A 611 69.43 56.77 13.69
N ARG A 612 70.23 56.49 14.73
CA ARG A 612 70.58 55.12 15.17
C ARG A 612 69.34 54.24 15.36
N ARG A 613 69.44 52.99 14.88
CA ARG A 613 68.34 52.02 14.99
C ARG A 613 68.14 51.61 16.45
N GLY A 614 66.88 51.52 16.87
CA GLY A 614 66.50 51.14 18.23
C GLY A 614 66.02 52.31 19.10
N GLY A 615 66.25 53.57 18.70
CA GLY A 615 65.77 54.74 19.44
C GLY A 615 66.42 54.94 20.82
N SER A 616 65.86 55.85 21.61
CA SER A 616 66.29 56.18 22.97
C SER A 616 65.12 56.73 23.80
N LEU A 617 65.22 56.66 25.13
CA LEU A 617 64.20 57.22 26.02
C LEU A 617 64.50 58.71 26.25
N SER A 618 63.93 59.57 25.38
CA SER A 618 64.05 61.02 25.52
C SER A 618 62.67 61.69 25.42
N GLY A 619 62.36 62.63 26.31
CA GLY A 619 61.01 63.22 26.42
C GLY A 619 60.90 64.50 27.24
N THR A 620 59.77 65.19 27.08
CA THR A 620 59.33 66.32 27.93
C THR A 620 58.54 65.85 29.15
N LYS A 621 58.40 66.76 30.13
CA LYS A 621 57.53 66.56 31.30
C LYS A 621 56.06 66.45 30.91
N ASP A 622 55.22 66.04 31.85
CA ASP A 622 53.76 65.91 31.68
C ASP A 622 53.04 67.28 31.74
N GLU A 623 53.44 68.20 30.86
CA GLU A 623 53.09 69.62 30.90
C GLU A 623 52.32 70.03 29.64
N GLU A 624 51.19 70.75 29.81
CA GLU A 624 50.45 71.29 28.67
C GLU A 624 51.33 72.18 27.78
N LYS A 625 51.05 72.16 26.46
CA LYS A 625 51.78 72.94 25.45
C LYS A 625 53.26 72.56 25.32
N SER A 626 53.64 71.35 25.77
CA SER A 626 54.93 70.73 25.47
C SER A 626 55.30 70.80 23.99
N TRP A 627 56.59 70.95 23.69
CA TRP A 627 57.10 71.00 22.32
C TRP A 627 58.55 70.52 22.20
N TRP A 628 58.93 70.15 20.98
CA TRP A 628 60.30 69.86 20.53
C TRP A 628 60.61 70.66 19.27
N CYS A 629 61.83 71.19 19.11
CA CYS A 629 62.22 72.02 17.99
C CYS A 629 63.61 71.64 17.44
N VAL A 630 63.75 71.69 16.11
CA VAL A 630 65.04 71.66 15.39
C VAL A 630 65.34 73.04 14.83
N ASP A 631 66.58 73.50 15.01
CA ASP A 631 67.18 74.64 14.32
C ASP A 631 68.18 74.11 13.28
N LEU A 632 67.92 74.33 11.99
CA LEU A 632 68.79 73.93 10.89
C LEU A 632 70.06 74.78 10.73
N SER A 633 70.31 75.76 11.61
CA SER A 633 71.37 76.76 11.57
C SER A 633 71.14 77.94 10.62
N GLU A 634 71.99 78.96 10.72
CA GLU A 634 71.92 80.18 9.90
C GLU A 634 72.25 79.92 8.43
N LYS A 635 73.08 78.92 8.16
CA LYS A 635 73.50 78.54 6.81
C LYS A 635 72.37 77.86 6.02
N TYR A 636 71.33 77.32 6.65
CA TYR A 636 70.34 76.50 5.95
C TYR A 636 68.90 77.00 6.15
N ALA A 637 68.11 76.85 5.10
CA ALA A 637 66.65 76.80 5.20
C ALA A 637 66.12 75.66 4.33
N LEU A 638 64.99 75.09 4.73
CA LEU A 638 64.42 73.90 4.10
C LEU A 638 63.00 74.16 3.61
N TYR A 639 62.78 73.94 2.32
CA TYR A 639 61.44 73.77 1.76
C TYR A 639 60.94 72.36 2.06
N LEU A 640 60.41 72.16 3.28
CA LEU A 640 59.97 70.85 3.76
C LEU A 640 58.85 70.25 2.88
N THR A 641 58.90 68.95 2.64
CA THR A 641 57.93 68.17 1.85
C THR A 641 57.42 66.94 2.60
N HIS A 642 58.27 66.32 3.42
CA HIS A 642 57.91 65.20 4.30
C HIS A 642 58.74 65.30 5.59
N TYR A 643 58.25 64.70 6.66
CA TYR A 643 59.04 64.47 7.87
C TYR A 643 58.75 63.08 8.44
N THR A 644 59.80 62.39 8.91
CA THR A 644 59.69 61.17 9.74
C THR A 644 59.79 61.57 11.21
N LEU A 645 59.02 60.94 12.09
CA LEU A 645 59.33 60.89 13.53
C LEU A 645 59.59 59.45 13.98
N ARG A 646 60.43 59.31 15.00
CA ARG A 646 60.54 58.15 15.88
C ARG A 646 60.04 58.57 17.26
N HIS A 647 58.97 57.94 17.74
CA HIS A 647 58.20 58.45 18.88
C HIS A 647 57.76 57.36 19.83
N GLY A 648 57.51 57.74 21.09
CA GLY A 648 57.16 56.82 22.17
C GLY A 648 58.32 56.48 23.08
N ARG A 649 58.04 55.59 24.04
CA ARG A 649 58.97 55.11 25.06
C ARG A 649 59.48 53.70 24.75
N ASP A 650 60.49 53.28 25.50
CA ASP A 650 61.03 51.92 25.64
C ASP A 650 60.00 50.80 25.88
N ASN A 651 58.82 51.14 26.41
CA ASN A 651 57.69 50.24 26.63
C ASN A 651 56.53 50.41 25.62
N GLY A 652 56.76 51.13 24.51
CA GLY A 652 55.75 51.38 23.48
C GLY A 652 54.62 52.34 23.87
N MET A 653 54.69 52.97 25.05
CA MET A 653 53.70 53.94 25.53
C MET A 653 54.06 55.39 25.21
N SER A 654 53.16 56.32 25.57
CA SER A 654 53.28 57.76 25.36
C SER A 654 53.50 58.18 23.90
N ILE A 655 52.90 57.44 22.96
CA ILE A 655 52.95 57.79 21.54
C ILE A 655 52.24 59.11 21.30
N ILE A 656 52.87 60.03 20.56
CA ILE A 656 52.24 61.30 20.19
C ILE A 656 50.99 61.04 19.31
N ARG A 657 49.89 61.75 19.60
CA ARG A 657 48.58 61.55 18.94
C ARG A 657 47.94 62.84 18.43
N ASN A 658 48.19 63.94 19.14
CA ASN A 658 47.61 65.24 18.87
C ASN A 658 48.72 66.29 18.89
N TRP A 659 49.14 66.74 17.71
CA TRP A 659 50.21 67.73 17.59
C TRP A 659 50.03 68.60 16.34
N ARG A 660 50.87 69.62 16.24
CA ARG A 660 51.07 70.39 15.03
C ARG A 660 52.56 70.51 14.72
N LEU A 661 52.88 70.46 13.43
CA LEU A 661 54.17 70.81 12.89
C LEU A 661 54.13 72.29 12.49
N GLU A 662 55.09 73.07 12.95
CA GLU A 662 55.22 74.50 12.68
C GLU A 662 56.61 74.81 12.11
N GLY A 663 56.68 75.79 11.20
CA GLY A 663 57.91 76.31 10.62
C GLY A 663 58.15 77.77 11.00
N SER A 664 59.41 78.16 11.17
CA SER A 664 59.80 79.55 11.45
C SER A 664 61.16 79.91 10.83
N LEU A 665 61.36 81.20 10.52
CA LEU A 665 62.62 81.77 10.04
C LEU A 665 63.41 82.48 11.15
N ASP A 666 62.71 82.94 12.19
CA ASP A 666 63.21 83.82 13.27
C ASP A 666 63.14 83.18 14.67
N GLY A 667 62.53 81.99 14.80
CA GLY A 667 62.25 81.29 16.05
C GLY A 667 61.08 81.88 16.85
N ARG A 668 60.50 83.00 16.40
CA ARG A 668 59.48 83.78 17.13
C ARG A 668 58.12 83.71 16.45
N THR A 669 58.10 83.85 15.13
CA THR A 669 56.92 83.84 14.27
C THR A 669 56.77 82.46 13.64
N TRP A 670 55.67 81.76 13.95
CA TRP A 670 55.47 80.36 13.60
C TRP A 670 54.30 80.17 12.63
N LYS A 671 54.56 79.59 11.45
CA LYS A 671 53.52 79.20 10.48
C LYS A 671 53.18 77.72 10.67
N LEU A 672 51.89 77.40 10.81
CA LEU A 672 51.38 76.03 10.83
C LEU A 672 51.67 75.34 9.49
N LEU A 673 52.35 74.18 9.53
CA LEU A 673 52.67 73.37 8.34
C LEU A 673 51.79 72.11 8.24
N LYS A 674 51.47 71.47 9.37
CA LYS A 674 50.54 70.34 9.44
C LYS A 674 49.90 70.22 10.82
N LYS A 675 48.66 69.73 10.88
CA LYS A 675 47.89 69.46 12.10
C LYS A 675 47.54 67.97 12.16
N HIS A 676 47.66 67.38 13.34
CA HIS A 676 47.38 65.96 13.61
C HIS A 676 46.41 65.85 14.78
N GLU A 677 45.33 65.08 14.59
CA GLU A 677 44.28 64.85 15.59
C GLU A 677 44.03 63.35 15.70
N ASN A 678 44.26 62.80 16.89
CA ASN A 678 44.16 61.36 17.20
C ASN A 678 44.86 60.44 16.18
N ASP A 679 46.01 60.87 15.64
CA ASP A 679 46.72 60.16 14.56
C ASP A 679 47.11 58.74 14.99
N ARG A 680 46.87 57.75 14.11
CA ARG A 680 47.12 56.32 14.36
C ARG A 680 48.00 55.68 13.29
N GLY A 681 48.72 56.46 12.47
CA GLY A 681 49.51 55.99 11.33
C GLY A 681 50.77 55.16 11.65
N LEU A 682 50.83 54.55 12.84
CA LEU A 682 52.01 53.94 13.43
C LEU A 682 52.36 52.61 12.75
N LYS A 683 53.66 52.34 12.56
CA LYS A 683 54.16 51.05 12.06
C LYS A 683 55.35 50.56 12.88
N GLU A 684 55.59 49.25 12.77
CA GLU A 684 56.71 48.53 13.37
C GLU A 684 58.07 49.23 13.12
N PRO A 685 59.04 49.13 14.05
CA PRO A 685 59.09 48.16 15.16
C PRO A 685 58.67 48.71 16.53
N TYR A 686 58.25 47.79 17.41
CA TYR A 686 58.22 48.03 18.86
C TYR A 686 59.66 48.15 19.40
N PRO A 687 59.93 49.00 20.40
CA PRO A 687 58.99 49.88 21.11
C PRO A 687 58.89 51.30 20.51
N TYR A 688 59.91 51.75 19.77
CA TYR A 688 59.96 53.08 19.17
C TYR A 688 59.45 53.07 17.72
N TYR A 689 58.13 53.13 17.59
CA TYR A 689 57.44 53.23 16.32
C TYR A 689 57.93 54.42 15.47
N THR A 690 57.97 54.22 14.16
CA THR A 690 58.22 55.30 13.19
C THR A 690 57.00 55.53 12.30
N ALA A 691 56.86 56.78 11.83
CA ALA A 691 55.91 57.15 10.80
C ALA A 691 56.42 58.39 10.05
N THR A 692 56.04 58.50 8.78
CA THR A 692 56.34 59.63 7.90
C THR A 692 55.05 60.27 7.40
N TRP A 693 55.00 61.60 7.40
CA TRP A 693 53.89 62.38 6.85
C TRP A 693 54.39 63.38 5.79
N CYS A 694 53.63 63.52 4.70
CA CYS A 694 53.81 64.62 3.74
C CYS A 694 53.36 65.96 4.34
N VAL A 695 53.93 67.07 3.86
CA VAL A 695 53.61 68.44 4.28
C VAL A 695 53.10 69.18 3.05
N ASP A 696 51.84 69.62 3.11
CA ASP A 696 51.04 69.96 1.95
C ASP A 696 50.51 71.40 2.09
N GLY A 697 50.90 72.30 1.18
CA GLY A 697 50.48 73.70 1.18
C GLY A 697 51.59 74.69 0.78
N GLU A 698 51.22 75.95 0.56
CA GLU A 698 52.15 77.01 0.17
C GLU A 698 52.95 77.54 1.37
N PHE A 699 54.13 76.95 1.54
CA PHE A 699 55.04 77.18 2.64
C PHE A 699 56.43 77.55 2.11
N GLY A 700 56.99 78.66 2.58
CA GLY A 700 58.36 79.06 2.28
C GLY A 700 59.39 78.08 2.86
N ALA A 701 60.67 78.37 2.65
CA ALA A 701 61.73 77.69 3.37
C ALA A 701 61.75 78.16 4.84
N PHE A 702 62.08 77.27 5.77
CA PHE A 702 62.23 77.60 7.19
C PHE A 702 63.56 77.11 7.74
N ARG A 703 64.07 77.82 8.75
CA ARG A 703 65.25 77.43 9.54
C ARG A 703 64.83 76.52 10.71
N TYR A 704 63.72 76.86 11.35
CA TYR A 704 63.22 76.18 12.53
C TYR A 704 62.00 75.31 12.23
N PHE A 705 61.94 74.12 12.83
CA PHE A 705 60.82 73.19 12.74
C PHE A 705 60.42 72.69 14.13
N ARG A 706 59.18 72.94 14.54
CA ARG A 706 58.67 72.60 15.88
C ARG A 706 57.51 71.59 15.81
N ILE A 707 57.62 70.54 16.61
CA ILE A 707 56.53 69.62 16.97
C ILE A 707 55.92 70.15 18.27
N PHE A 708 54.69 70.65 18.22
CA PHE A 708 53.98 71.23 19.36
C PHE A 708 52.75 70.39 19.70
N GLN A 709 52.63 69.91 20.94
CA GLN A 709 51.51 69.04 21.35
C GLN A 709 50.22 69.85 21.56
N THR A 710 49.13 69.38 20.96
CA THR A 710 47.82 70.08 20.98
C THR A 710 46.80 69.42 21.90
N SER A 711 46.95 68.13 22.21
CA SER A 711 46.16 67.40 23.21
C SER A 711 46.91 66.13 23.63
N LYS A 712 46.29 65.30 24.49
CA LYS A 712 46.93 64.14 25.14
C LYS A 712 47.52 63.12 24.17
N ASN A 713 48.61 62.49 24.60
CA ASN A 713 49.28 61.36 23.93
C ASN A 713 48.50 60.05 24.14
N SER A 714 48.98 58.92 23.60
CA SER A 714 48.29 57.62 23.67
C SER A 714 48.09 57.08 25.08
N SER A 715 48.76 57.65 26.08
CA SER A 715 48.69 57.28 27.50
C SER A 715 47.97 58.34 28.35
N GLY A 716 47.24 59.27 27.71
CA GLY A 716 46.42 60.28 28.41
C GLY A 716 47.20 61.47 28.98
N ARG A 717 48.46 61.66 28.55
CA ARG A 717 49.43 62.61 29.13
C ARG A 717 49.84 63.72 28.16
N HIS A 718 50.36 64.83 28.68
CA HIS A 718 50.85 66.00 27.93
C HIS A 718 52.37 66.01 27.71
N SER A 719 53.03 64.87 27.93
CA SER A 719 54.44 64.64 27.60
C SER A 719 54.65 64.16 26.16
N ILE A 720 55.71 64.65 25.51
CA ILE A 720 56.16 64.21 24.19
C ILE A 720 57.47 63.41 24.32
N TYR A 721 57.45 62.14 23.93
CA TYR A 721 58.65 61.31 23.80
C TYR A 721 59.05 61.12 22.33
N LEU A 722 60.27 61.55 21.98
CA LEU A 722 60.86 61.47 20.63
C LEU A 722 62.32 61.05 20.71
N SER A 723 62.77 60.23 19.77
CA SER A 723 64.16 59.79 19.66
C SER A 723 64.61 59.65 18.20
N GLY A 724 64.17 60.59 17.37
CA GLY A 724 64.52 60.70 15.97
C GLY A 724 63.53 61.59 15.21
N ILE A 725 64.05 62.53 14.44
CA ILE A 725 63.35 63.24 13.36
C ILE A 725 64.19 63.12 12.09
N GLU A 726 63.54 63.04 10.95
CA GLU A 726 64.20 63.20 9.66
C GLU A 726 63.34 64.08 8.76
N LEU A 727 63.98 64.99 8.01
CA LEU A 727 63.32 66.03 7.23
C LEU A 727 63.69 65.90 5.75
N TYR A 728 62.73 66.08 4.85
CA TYR A 728 62.91 65.87 3.41
C TYR A 728 62.33 67.05 2.62
N GLY A 729 63.00 67.46 1.54
CA GLY A 729 62.59 68.60 0.72
C GLY A 729 63.74 69.20 -0.08
N VAL A 730 63.66 70.49 -0.43
CA VAL A 730 64.78 71.21 -1.02
C VAL A 730 65.49 72.02 0.05
N LEU A 731 66.71 71.61 0.39
CA LEU A 731 67.60 72.31 1.31
C LEU A 731 68.34 73.39 0.52
N ILE A 732 68.14 74.66 0.89
CA ILE A 732 68.86 75.79 0.30
C ILE A 732 69.95 76.27 1.27
N GLU A 733 71.11 76.60 0.72
CA GLU A 733 72.17 77.27 1.46
C GLU A 733 71.89 78.77 1.42
N ARG A 734 71.72 79.36 2.61
CA ARG A 734 71.66 80.81 2.80
C ARG A 734 73.09 81.31 2.70
N LEU A 735 73.36 82.12 1.68
CA LEU A 735 74.60 82.90 1.63
C LEU A 735 74.54 83.97 2.74
N ASP A 736 75.65 84.16 3.43
CA ASP A 736 75.81 85.26 4.37
C ASP A 736 75.66 86.61 3.63
N SER A 737 75.00 87.57 4.28
CA SER A 737 74.58 88.87 3.72
C SER A 737 75.47 90.02 4.16
#